data_AF-A0A9P7EYR6-F1
#
_entry.id   AF-A0A9P7EYR6-F1
#
_cell.length_a   1.000
_cell.length_b   1.000
_cell.length_c   1.000
_cell.angle_alpha   90.00
_cell.angle_beta   90.00
_cell.angle_gamma   90.00
#
_symmetry.space_group_name_H-M   'P 1'
#
loop_
_entity.id
_entity.type
_entity.pdbx_description
1 polymer ?
#
loop_
_entity_poly.entity_id
_entity_poly.type
_entity_poly.pdbx_seq_one_letter_code
_entity_poly.pdbx_strand_id
1 'polypeptide(L)'
;MSPAGEIESTPPRANASAPGASKIESTPNSRGASVVSENIGVLGVKVDKVRPWIQRDIEQVKECKADAMLQALLQRASSAPKTKQPELLQKCLKAVLPVCNGQASTALVKSSDIQTALNEYVCPGVESNFYGPFIRATNIALACLEEIKIDGMRAPVPTVDMICQQNDMPMHQMHQSKKSTRKPDLVILPLSSACAPFQDETGGKKGTQKNDGKDDEQRKKKRKAHMDTNATAKPKNLPWKDVLACIEFKRKITGRTKGIKAPPSSYPLTDYAPSKPEYLPVDHLRAADPDPAPSQTPTTQTASDTASQSSGLTAAQPSRGGSSSKRKATDTLESAAKKSKGNHDDKDADADADLDVTVQTGLYAAEMFAANLAVNYLLNIIVVDDVAWIWYYDRQGIIQCSGINFIQDLPRFMVLLYALQRFELHDWGRNKDFLPIEVEGKLCHEFNIKDEKLGEVDLLLHTSHDERVTHYGLQGRATNVVPVTSEALTKKYGKFEDGMVAKIFWGEASRTSEPEILKKVDEIAKRHVTVQGHVPELLWHHTFTNPTSAIREALDVSEPTKGSRVLYILVFRKLFPITQLHGKEFFDVWRQCISCHLTLWKEGVYHRDVSPGNLMWYWKDGKRIGVLNDYDLSSLADDPGPRGNERTGTVPFMALDLLTKDGQQGKVKHLYRHDLESFMWVFAWICLRYRQGVLLSRRLRPLDEWATLDAIACRKEKLDFLHSLTPFAPSDIDKLTWGVLVNCMLVLKRDADNRYYLRFTSSSGESQQPNAEDPDLDAFLSKFTSLGHWVELSKPE
;
A
#
# COMPACT_ATOMS: atom_id res chain seq x y z
N MET A 1 -52.56 18.76 50.12
CA MET A 1 -52.87 17.68 51.09
C MET A 1 -52.36 16.38 50.52
N SER A 2 -51.34 15.77 51.14
CA SER A 2 -51.01 14.33 50.97
C SER A 2 -51.90 13.50 51.93
N PRO A 3 -52.07 12.18 51.75
CA PRO A 3 -51.11 11.16 52.25
C PRO A 3 -50.84 10.01 51.23
N ALA A 4 -49.63 9.42 51.14
CA ALA A 4 -49.04 8.29 51.90
C ALA A 4 -49.82 6.95 51.73
N GLY A 5 -49.25 5.77 51.47
CA GLY A 5 -47.89 5.23 51.34
C GLY A 5 -47.96 3.68 51.27
N GLU A 6 -46.79 3.01 51.19
CA GLU A 6 -46.47 1.54 51.14
C GLU A 6 -46.04 1.05 49.73
N ILE A 7 -44.74 0.97 49.39
CA ILE A 7 -43.63 0.09 49.84
C ILE A 7 -43.88 -1.40 49.55
N GLU A 8 -43.26 -1.93 48.49
CA GLU A 8 -42.66 -3.26 48.53
C GLU A 8 -41.51 -3.44 47.51
N SER A 9 -40.33 -3.69 48.09
CA SER A 9 -39.14 -4.40 47.61
C SER A 9 -38.64 -4.28 46.17
N THR A 10 -37.52 -3.57 46.05
CA THR A 10 -36.46 -3.71 45.03
C THR A 10 -35.93 -5.16 44.96
N PRO A 11 -35.82 -5.78 43.77
CA PRO A 11 -34.90 -6.90 43.57
C PRO A 11 -33.47 -6.39 43.39
N PRO A 12 -32.46 -7.22 43.70
CA PRO A 12 -31.09 -6.77 43.91
C PRO A 12 -30.43 -6.29 42.61
N ARG A 13 -29.59 -5.25 42.75
CA ARG A 13 -28.56 -4.87 41.79
C ARG A 13 -27.78 -6.12 41.36
N ALA A 14 -28.10 -6.65 40.19
CA ALA A 14 -27.19 -7.52 39.48
C ALA A 14 -25.99 -6.65 39.07
N ASN A 15 -24.86 -6.88 39.72
CA ASN A 15 -23.55 -6.55 39.18
C ASN A 15 -23.37 -7.31 37.87
N ALA A 16 -23.96 -6.81 36.79
CA ALA A 16 -23.53 -7.14 35.45
C ALA A 16 -22.37 -6.20 35.15
N SER A 17 -21.17 -6.63 35.55
CA SER A 17 -19.96 -6.29 34.82
C SER A 17 -20.23 -6.54 33.34
N ALA A 18 -20.49 -5.47 32.59
CA ALA A 18 -20.60 -5.52 31.15
C ALA A 18 -19.34 -6.25 30.63
N PRO A 19 -19.47 -7.34 29.86
CA PRO A 19 -18.32 -7.89 29.18
C PRO A 19 -17.82 -6.80 28.26
N GLY A 20 -16.54 -6.44 28.45
CA GLY A 20 -15.94 -5.23 27.92
C GLY A 20 -16.34 -4.99 26.47
N ALA A 21 -17.04 -3.88 26.24
CA ALA A 21 -16.96 -3.20 24.95
C ALA A 21 -15.48 -3.02 24.70
N SER A 22 -14.96 -3.82 23.75
CA SER A 22 -13.59 -3.74 23.31
C SER A 22 -13.30 -2.27 23.05
N LYS A 23 -12.33 -1.73 23.78
CA LYS A 23 -11.70 -0.47 23.38
C LYS A 23 -11.38 -0.66 21.91
N ILE A 24 -12.06 0.07 21.04
CA ILE A 24 -11.71 0.16 19.64
C ILE A 24 -10.35 0.86 19.64
N GLU A 25 -9.28 0.07 19.75
CA GLU A 25 -7.93 0.55 19.63
C GLU A 25 -7.74 0.92 18.16
N SER A 26 -7.67 2.23 17.92
CA SER A 26 -7.30 2.85 16.65
C SER A 26 -6.11 2.11 16.06
N THR A 27 -6.28 1.53 14.87
CA THR A 27 -5.33 0.64 14.20
C THR A 27 -3.93 1.27 14.20
N PRO A 28 -2.96 0.77 15.01
CA PRO A 28 -1.66 1.43 15.20
C PRO A 28 -0.71 1.38 13.99
N ASN A 29 -1.25 1.00 12.85
CA ASN A 29 -0.60 0.13 11.92
C ASN A 29 -0.64 0.65 10.48
N SER A 30 -1.28 1.80 10.21
CA SER A 30 -1.13 2.62 9.01
C SER A 30 -0.04 3.70 9.17
N ARG A 31 1.10 3.40 9.83
CA ARG A 31 2.21 4.35 9.94
C ARG A 31 2.70 4.70 8.53
N GLY A 32 2.62 5.97 8.14
CA GLY A 32 3.42 6.66 7.10
C GLY A 32 3.38 6.13 5.65
N ALA A 33 2.95 4.89 5.39
CA ALA A 33 3.00 4.25 4.08
C ALA A 33 2.07 4.92 3.08
N SER A 34 0.80 5.16 3.45
CA SER A 34 -0.18 5.81 2.56
C SER A 34 0.24 7.23 2.24
N VAL A 35 0.73 7.99 3.23
CA VAL A 35 1.15 9.39 3.04
C VAL A 35 2.36 9.50 2.10
N VAL A 36 3.36 8.62 2.23
CA VAL A 36 4.56 8.63 1.38
C VAL A 36 4.24 8.17 -0.05
N SER A 37 3.35 7.19 -0.18
CA SER A 37 2.96 6.61 -1.47
C SER A 37 1.93 7.43 -2.24
N GLU A 38 0.97 8.06 -1.56
CA GLU A 38 -0.01 9.01 -2.12
C GLU A 38 0.69 10.29 -2.62
N ASN A 39 1.88 10.59 -2.08
CA ASN A 39 2.62 11.81 -2.38
C ASN A 39 4.03 11.58 -2.99
N ILE A 40 4.28 10.47 -3.69
CA ILE A 40 5.58 10.21 -4.34
C ILE A 40 6.02 11.41 -5.21
N GLY A 41 5.08 12.00 -5.97
CA GLY A 41 5.30 13.21 -6.77
C GLY A 41 5.36 14.50 -5.94
N VAL A 42 4.43 14.69 -5.00
CA VAL A 42 4.29 15.94 -4.20
C VAL A 42 5.43 16.12 -3.18
N LEU A 43 5.82 15.03 -2.52
CA LEU A 43 6.92 14.99 -1.56
C LEU A 43 8.28 14.67 -2.23
N GLY A 44 8.28 14.21 -3.48
CA GLY A 44 9.51 13.91 -4.23
C GLY A 44 10.27 12.70 -3.70
N VAL A 45 9.57 11.75 -3.07
CA VAL A 45 10.15 10.55 -2.47
C VAL A 45 10.54 9.54 -3.55
N LYS A 46 11.67 8.84 -3.38
CA LYS A 46 12.04 7.73 -4.26
C LYS A 46 11.20 6.50 -3.94
N VAL A 47 10.75 5.78 -4.96
CA VAL A 47 10.01 4.51 -4.82
C VAL A 47 10.76 3.51 -3.91
N ASP A 48 12.09 3.44 -3.99
CA ASP A 48 12.89 2.52 -3.16
C ASP A 48 12.89 2.85 -1.66
N LYS A 49 12.56 4.10 -1.30
CA LYS A 49 12.38 4.48 0.11
C LYS A 49 11.05 3.97 0.69
N VAL A 50 10.20 3.32 -0.12
CA VAL A 50 8.94 2.73 0.32
C VAL A 50 9.15 1.34 0.96
N ARG A 51 10.30 0.69 0.73
CA ARG A 51 10.61 -0.67 1.22
C ARG A 51 10.37 -0.91 2.73
N PRO A 52 10.81 -0.03 3.66
CA PRO A 52 10.57 -0.24 5.10
C PRO A 52 9.08 -0.29 5.47
N TRP A 53 8.23 0.38 4.68
CA TRP A 53 6.79 0.42 4.91
C TRP A 53 6.10 -0.86 4.43
N ILE A 54 6.52 -1.36 3.26
CA ILE A 54 6.07 -2.66 2.73
C ILE A 54 6.41 -3.77 3.72
N GLN A 55 7.64 -3.78 4.24
CA GLN A 55 8.08 -4.71 5.27
C GLN A 55 7.18 -4.66 6.51
N ARG A 56 6.91 -3.46 7.03
CA ARG A 56 6.04 -3.27 8.20
C ARG A 56 4.59 -3.72 7.97
N ASP A 57 4.09 -3.62 6.74
CA ASP A 57 2.75 -4.11 6.39
C ASP A 57 2.75 -5.65 6.38
N ILE A 58 3.83 -6.27 5.92
CA ILE A 58 4.03 -7.73 5.93
C ILE A 58 4.16 -8.29 7.35
N GLU A 59 4.82 -7.58 8.25
CA GLU A 59 4.93 -7.94 9.68
C GLU A 59 3.56 -8.06 10.38
N GLN A 60 2.49 -7.52 9.78
CA GLN A 60 1.13 -7.57 10.32
C GLN A 60 0.25 -8.63 9.65
N VAL A 61 0.85 -9.53 8.86
CA VAL A 61 0.15 -10.60 8.16
C VAL A 61 -0.70 -11.42 9.13
N LYS A 62 -1.91 -11.75 8.68
CA LYS A 62 -2.81 -12.68 9.37
C LYS A 62 -2.67 -14.07 8.77
N GLU A 63 -2.96 -15.08 9.57
CA GLU A 63 -2.80 -16.47 9.18
C GLU A 63 -4.16 -17.16 9.09
N CYS A 64 -4.30 -18.09 8.15
CA CYS A 64 -5.46 -18.97 8.03
C CYS A 64 -5.04 -20.38 7.58
N LYS A 65 -5.89 -21.40 7.76
CA LYS A 65 -5.58 -22.75 7.28
C LYS A 65 -5.70 -22.84 5.75
N ALA A 66 -4.86 -23.67 5.12
CA ALA A 66 -4.91 -23.93 3.68
C ALA A 66 -6.31 -24.37 3.22
N ASP A 67 -6.95 -25.30 3.95
CA ASP A 67 -8.30 -25.75 3.61
C ASP A 67 -9.34 -24.62 3.71
N ALA A 68 -9.19 -23.68 4.65
CA ALA A 68 -10.08 -22.51 4.73
C ALA A 68 -9.87 -21.58 3.51
N MET A 69 -8.62 -21.32 3.12
CA MET A 69 -8.31 -20.56 1.90
C MET A 69 -8.86 -21.24 0.65
N LEU A 70 -8.66 -22.55 0.49
CA LEU A 70 -9.20 -23.32 -0.63
C LEU A 70 -10.74 -23.29 -0.66
N GLN A 71 -11.40 -23.38 0.49
CA GLN A 71 -12.86 -23.26 0.60
C GLN A 71 -13.34 -21.87 0.12
N ALA A 72 -12.67 -20.79 0.53
CA ALA A 72 -13.00 -19.44 0.09
C ALA A 72 -12.78 -19.25 -1.43
N LEU A 73 -11.68 -19.76 -1.98
CA LEU A 73 -11.40 -19.70 -3.42
C LEU A 73 -12.38 -20.56 -4.24
N LEU A 74 -12.75 -21.75 -3.77
CA LEU A 74 -13.76 -22.60 -4.41
C LEU A 74 -15.15 -21.96 -4.40
N GLN A 75 -15.53 -21.33 -3.28
CA GLN A 75 -16.78 -20.60 -3.17
C GLN A 75 -16.85 -19.46 -4.20
N ARG A 76 -15.73 -18.76 -4.42
CA ARG A 76 -15.62 -17.72 -5.43
C ARG A 76 -15.67 -18.27 -6.86
N ALA A 77 -15.04 -19.41 -7.11
CA ALA A 77 -15.07 -20.10 -8.42
C ALA A 77 -16.43 -20.75 -8.78
N SER A 78 -17.44 -20.66 -7.90
CA SER A 78 -18.75 -21.28 -8.06
C SER A 78 -19.81 -20.30 -8.59
N SER A 79 -20.77 -20.78 -9.39
CA SER A 79 -21.87 -19.97 -9.91
C SER A 79 -23.08 -19.89 -8.98
N ALA A 80 -23.29 -20.90 -8.13
CA ALA A 80 -24.26 -21.00 -7.04
C ALA A 80 -24.11 -22.41 -6.44
N PRO A 81 -23.22 -22.63 -5.47
CA PRO A 81 -22.88 -23.98 -5.07
C PRO A 81 -24.07 -24.60 -4.33
N LYS A 82 -24.66 -25.66 -4.90
CA LYS A 82 -25.67 -26.48 -4.20
C LYS A 82 -25.06 -27.19 -2.98
N THR A 83 -23.76 -27.48 -3.04
CA THR A 83 -22.99 -28.10 -1.96
C THR A 83 -22.23 -27.01 -1.22
N LYS A 84 -22.46 -26.84 0.08
CA LYS A 84 -21.75 -25.85 0.90
C LYS A 84 -20.34 -26.35 1.27
N GLN A 85 -19.57 -25.46 1.88
CA GLN A 85 -18.31 -25.85 2.53
C GLN A 85 -18.61 -26.49 3.88
N PRO A 86 -17.82 -27.50 4.32
CA PRO A 86 -16.58 -28.01 3.71
C PRO A 86 -16.78 -29.13 2.66
N GLU A 87 -18.01 -29.58 2.39
CA GLU A 87 -18.26 -30.74 1.51
C GLU A 87 -17.85 -30.49 0.06
N LEU A 88 -17.93 -29.24 -0.42
CA LEU A 88 -17.48 -28.88 -1.76
C LEU A 88 -15.97 -29.12 -1.93
N LEU A 89 -15.15 -28.74 -0.95
CA LEU A 89 -13.72 -29.03 -0.95
C LEU A 89 -13.45 -30.54 -1.06
N GLN A 90 -14.17 -31.35 -0.27
CA GLN A 90 -14.01 -32.82 -0.30
C GLN A 90 -14.40 -33.42 -1.67
N LYS A 91 -15.46 -32.90 -2.31
CA LYS A 91 -15.82 -33.30 -3.68
C LYS A 91 -14.74 -32.93 -4.68
N CYS A 92 -14.16 -31.74 -4.59
CA CYS A 92 -13.06 -31.30 -5.44
C CYS A 92 -11.81 -32.15 -5.24
N LEU A 93 -11.42 -32.44 -3.99
CA LEU A 93 -10.28 -33.31 -3.67
C LEU A 93 -10.47 -34.70 -4.29
N LYS A 94 -11.65 -35.30 -4.15
CA LYS A 94 -11.96 -36.60 -4.77
C LYS A 94 -11.91 -36.55 -6.30
N ALA A 95 -12.39 -35.46 -6.90
CA ALA A 95 -12.45 -35.31 -8.35
C ALA A 95 -11.07 -35.16 -9.01
N VAL A 96 -10.09 -34.57 -8.32
CA VAL A 96 -8.73 -34.39 -8.86
C VAL A 96 -7.83 -35.63 -8.70
N LEU A 97 -8.22 -36.62 -7.89
CA LEU A 97 -7.40 -37.83 -7.64
C LEU A 97 -7.03 -38.61 -8.92
N PRO A 98 -7.91 -38.83 -9.90
CA PRO A 98 -7.53 -39.49 -11.15
C PRO A 98 -6.41 -38.75 -11.90
N VAL A 99 -6.41 -37.41 -11.85
CA VAL A 99 -5.32 -36.60 -12.44
C VAL A 99 -4.03 -36.75 -11.62
N CYS A 100 -4.10 -36.67 -10.29
CA CYS A 100 -2.93 -36.85 -9.41
C CYS A 100 -2.26 -38.22 -9.59
N ASN A 101 -3.06 -39.25 -9.85
CA ASN A 101 -2.62 -40.64 -9.98
C ASN A 101 -2.29 -41.06 -11.42
N GLY A 102 -2.22 -40.12 -12.36
CA GLY A 102 -1.81 -40.40 -13.74
C GLY A 102 -2.86 -41.15 -14.59
N GLN A 103 -4.12 -41.15 -14.17
CA GLN A 103 -5.22 -41.91 -14.78
C GLN A 103 -6.02 -41.11 -15.81
N ALA A 104 -5.82 -39.79 -15.89
CA ALA A 104 -6.48 -38.91 -16.85
C ALA A 104 -5.62 -38.67 -18.10
N SER A 105 -6.27 -38.47 -19.25
CA SER A 105 -5.63 -38.09 -20.50
C SER A 105 -6.52 -37.10 -21.25
N THR A 106 -5.92 -36.12 -21.91
CA THR A 106 -6.62 -35.20 -22.82
C THR A 106 -6.12 -35.42 -24.25
N ALA A 107 -6.66 -34.66 -25.21
CA ALA A 107 -6.15 -34.66 -26.58
C ALA A 107 -4.70 -34.13 -26.69
N LEU A 108 -4.22 -33.37 -25.69
CA LEU A 108 -2.91 -32.72 -25.71
C LEU A 108 -1.86 -33.44 -24.86
N VAL A 109 -2.24 -33.98 -23.70
CA VAL A 109 -1.29 -34.44 -22.67
C VAL A 109 -1.85 -35.60 -21.83
N LYS A 110 -0.95 -36.37 -21.18
CA LYS A 110 -1.32 -37.38 -20.19
C LYS A 110 -1.02 -36.87 -18.79
N SER A 111 -1.90 -37.13 -17.83
CA SER A 111 -1.67 -36.73 -16.44
C SER A 111 -0.49 -37.46 -15.78
N SER A 112 -0.04 -38.60 -16.33
CA SER A 112 1.21 -39.26 -15.92
C SER A 112 2.44 -38.36 -16.08
N ASP A 113 2.41 -37.42 -17.03
CA ASP A 113 3.51 -36.52 -17.33
C ASP A 113 3.72 -35.48 -16.21
N ILE A 114 2.70 -35.26 -15.37
CA ILE A 114 2.79 -34.46 -14.14
C ILE A 114 3.78 -35.12 -13.19
N GLN A 115 3.64 -36.43 -12.94
CA GLN A 115 4.56 -37.16 -12.05
C GLN A 115 5.98 -37.19 -12.62
N THR A 116 6.14 -37.31 -13.94
CA THR A 116 7.45 -37.21 -14.60
C THR A 116 8.09 -35.84 -14.31
N ALA A 117 7.36 -34.75 -14.53
CA ALA A 117 7.84 -33.40 -14.25
C ALA A 117 8.15 -33.17 -12.76
N LEU A 118 7.34 -33.69 -11.84
CA LEU A 118 7.62 -33.59 -10.40
C LEU A 118 8.82 -34.44 -9.98
N ASN A 119 9.08 -35.59 -10.62
CA ASN A 119 10.29 -36.37 -10.38
C ASN A 119 11.55 -35.63 -10.85
N GLU A 120 11.47 -34.88 -11.95
CA GLU A 120 12.55 -33.97 -12.36
C GLU A 120 12.73 -32.81 -11.37
N TYR A 121 11.63 -32.29 -10.81
CA TYR A 121 11.65 -31.19 -9.85
C TYR A 121 12.38 -31.54 -8.54
N VAL A 122 12.24 -32.78 -8.04
CA VAL A 122 12.83 -33.16 -6.74
C VAL A 122 14.33 -33.42 -6.79
N CYS A 123 14.93 -33.48 -7.99
CA CYS A 123 16.36 -33.68 -8.19
C CYS A 123 17.19 -32.57 -7.52
N PRO A 124 18.41 -32.87 -7.03
CA PRO A 124 19.33 -31.84 -6.55
C PRO A 124 19.71 -30.83 -7.65
N GLY A 125 19.89 -29.56 -7.29
CA GLY A 125 20.22 -28.51 -8.25
C GLY A 125 20.07 -27.10 -7.70
N VAL A 126 20.28 -26.11 -8.58
CA VAL A 126 20.07 -24.68 -8.29
C VAL A 126 18.66 -24.24 -8.66
N GLU A 127 18.17 -23.18 -8.02
CA GLU A 127 16.77 -22.71 -8.10
C GLU A 127 16.21 -22.63 -9.53
N SER A 128 16.98 -22.08 -10.47
CA SER A 128 16.57 -21.93 -11.87
C SER A 128 16.32 -23.24 -12.62
N ASN A 129 16.90 -24.36 -12.16
CA ASN A 129 16.67 -25.68 -12.75
C ASN A 129 15.23 -26.19 -12.50
N PHE A 130 14.53 -25.61 -11.53
CA PHE A 130 13.23 -26.11 -11.05
C PHE A 130 12.04 -25.41 -11.67
N TYR A 131 12.25 -24.23 -12.26
CA TYR A 131 11.20 -23.49 -12.97
C TYR A 131 10.59 -24.32 -14.09
N GLY A 132 11.43 -24.91 -14.97
CA GLY A 132 10.96 -25.69 -16.11
C GLY A 132 10.05 -26.87 -15.70
N PRO A 133 10.51 -27.79 -14.84
CA PRO A 133 9.69 -28.89 -14.34
C PRO A 133 8.40 -28.43 -13.63
N PHE A 134 8.46 -27.38 -12.81
CA PHE A 134 7.28 -26.84 -12.13
C PHE A 134 6.25 -26.25 -13.10
N ILE A 135 6.70 -25.46 -14.09
CA ILE A 135 5.85 -24.86 -15.12
C ILE A 135 5.18 -25.96 -15.93
N ARG A 136 5.93 -27.00 -16.35
CA ARG A 136 5.37 -28.14 -17.08
C ARG A 136 4.31 -28.86 -16.27
N ALA A 137 4.62 -29.22 -15.01
CA ALA A 137 3.68 -29.91 -14.13
C ALA A 137 2.39 -29.09 -13.97
N THR A 138 2.51 -27.78 -13.74
CA THR A 138 1.39 -26.85 -13.57
C THR A 138 0.55 -26.72 -14.84
N ASN A 139 1.17 -26.52 -16.00
CA ASN A 139 0.44 -26.32 -17.25
C ASN A 139 -0.21 -27.62 -17.77
N ILE A 140 0.42 -28.78 -17.57
CA ILE A 140 -0.18 -30.09 -17.83
C ILE A 140 -1.37 -30.31 -16.89
N ALA A 141 -1.22 -29.98 -15.61
CA ALA A 141 -2.32 -30.05 -14.64
C ALA A 141 -3.50 -29.20 -15.09
N LEU A 142 -3.29 -27.93 -15.48
CA LEU A 142 -4.35 -27.06 -15.97
C LEU A 142 -5.08 -27.65 -17.18
N ALA A 143 -4.37 -28.26 -18.13
CA ALA A 143 -5.00 -28.94 -19.26
C ALA A 143 -5.86 -30.14 -18.82
N CYS A 144 -5.41 -30.94 -17.86
CA CYS A 144 -6.21 -32.06 -17.33
C CYS A 144 -7.41 -31.61 -16.49
N LEU A 145 -7.27 -30.54 -15.70
CA LEU A 145 -8.33 -30.01 -14.82
C LEU A 145 -9.48 -29.34 -15.60
N GLU A 146 -9.25 -28.98 -16.87
CA GLU A 146 -10.25 -28.41 -17.78
C GLU A 146 -11.43 -29.37 -18.00
N GLU A 147 -11.15 -30.68 -18.05
CA GLU A 147 -12.15 -31.74 -18.30
C GLU A 147 -12.98 -32.08 -17.05
N ILE A 148 -12.55 -31.65 -15.85
CA ILE A 148 -13.23 -31.97 -14.60
C ILE A 148 -14.47 -31.09 -14.43
N LYS A 149 -15.63 -31.74 -14.37
CA LYS A 149 -16.94 -31.12 -14.12
C LYS A 149 -17.47 -31.52 -12.75
N ILE A 150 -17.74 -30.53 -11.92
CA ILE A 150 -18.34 -30.70 -10.58
C ILE A 150 -19.59 -29.84 -10.53
N ASP A 151 -20.72 -30.41 -10.09
CA ASP A 151 -21.99 -29.68 -9.97
C ASP A 151 -21.82 -28.45 -9.07
N GLY A 152 -22.24 -27.28 -9.58
CA GLY A 152 -22.08 -25.98 -8.93
C GLY A 152 -20.79 -25.23 -9.22
N MET A 153 -19.76 -25.85 -9.81
CA MET A 153 -18.53 -25.15 -10.21
C MET A 153 -18.68 -24.53 -11.60
N ARG A 154 -18.10 -23.34 -11.82
CA ARG A 154 -18.05 -22.74 -13.16
C ARG A 154 -17.17 -23.56 -14.11
N ALA A 155 -17.43 -23.40 -15.40
CA ALA A 155 -16.52 -23.89 -16.43
C ALA A 155 -15.24 -23.03 -16.46
N PRO A 156 -14.12 -23.57 -16.97
CA PRO A 156 -12.92 -22.79 -17.27
C PRO A 156 -13.25 -21.58 -18.15
N VAL A 157 -12.63 -20.43 -17.86
CA VAL A 157 -12.95 -19.14 -18.53
C VAL A 157 -12.06 -18.97 -19.77
N PRO A 158 -12.59 -19.04 -21.01
CA PRO A 158 -11.76 -19.04 -22.22
C PRO A 158 -11.01 -17.73 -22.47
N THR A 159 -11.55 -16.60 -21.99
CA THR A 159 -10.91 -15.28 -22.12
C THR A 159 -9.74 -15.11 -21.16
N VAL A 160 -9.71 -15.88 -20.07
CA VAL A 160 -8.56 -15.90 -19.16
C VAL A 160 -7.58 -16.97 -19.63
N ASP A 161 -8.01 -18.22 -19.84
CA ASP A 161 -7.13 -19.32 -20.32
C ASP A 161 -5.77 -19.29 -19.59
N MET A 162 -5.82 -19.47 -18.27
CA MET A 162 -4.67 -19.25 -17.39
C MET A 162 -3.46 -20.12 -17.76
N ILE A 163 -2.26 -19.53 -17.77
CA ILE A 163 -0.99 -20.24 -17.96
C ILE A 163 0.08 -19.77 -16.97
N CYS A 164 0.94 -20.68 -16.53
CA CYS A 164 2.16 -20.36 -15.79
C CYS A 164 3.33 -20.16 -16.76
N GLN A 165 4.12 -19.10 -16.59
CA GLN A 165 5.27 -18.78 -17.44
C GLN A 165 6.44 -18.29 -16.59
N GLN A 166 7.67 -18.60 -17.01
CA GLN A 166 8.86 -17.98 -16.44
C GLN A 166 8.94 -16.50 -16.81
N ASN A 167 9.32 -15.67 -15.83
CA ASN A 167 9.54 -14.23 -15.98
C ASN A 167 10.80 -13.78 -15.23
N ASP A 168 11.91 -14.49 -15.41
CA ASP A 168 13.23 -14.09 -14.92
C ASP A 168 13.84 -12.94 -15.77
N MET A 169 13.06 -11.87 -15.96
CA MET A 169 13.37 -10.66 -16.73
C MET A 169 12.81 -9.41 -16.02
N PRO A 170 13.51 -8.27 -16.07
CA PRO A 170 13.02 -7.03 -15.46
C PRO A 170 11.68 -6.57 -16.03
N MET A 171 10.71 -6.31 -15.15
CA MET A 171 9.45 -5.64 -15.45
C MET A 171 9.48 -4.22 -14.89
N HIS A 172 8.77 -3.30 -15.54
CA HIS A 172 8.79 -1.89 -15.20
C HIS A 172 7.41 -1.32 -14.91
N GLN A 173 7.34 -0.39 -13.96
CA GLN A 173 6.12 0.37 -13.67
C GLN A 173 6.42 1.83 -13.39
N MET A 174 5.54 2.71 -13.88
CA MET A 174 5.63 4.15 -13.68
C MET A 174 4.75 4.61 -12.51
N HIS A 175 5.34 5.44 -11.65
CA HIS A 175 4.76 6.01 -10.43
C HIS A 175 4.99 7.53 -10.45
N GLN A 176 4.02 8.31 -10.94
CA GLN A 176 4.09 9.77 -10.97
C GLN A 176 5.45 10.30 -11.50
N SER A 177 5.86 9.88 -12.70
CA SER A 177 7.17 10.12 -13.38
C SER A 177 8.39 9.33 -12.88
N LYS A 178 8.26 8.50 -11.83
CA LYS A 178 9.32 7.60 -11.36
C LYS A 178 9.13 6.20 -11.92
N LYS A 179 10.20 5.62 -12.44
CA LYS A 179 10.22 4.24 -12.88
C LYS A 179 10.68 3.34 -11.73
N SER A 180 10.03 2.20 -11.57
CA SER A 180 10.46 1.09 -10.71
C SER A 180 10.73 -0.15 -11.56
N THR A 181 11.59 -1.03 -11.07
CA THR A 181 11.96 -2.27 -11.75
C THR A 181 11.92 -3.43 -10.77
N ARG A 182 11.27 -4.53 -11.16
CA ARG A 182 11.11 -5.76 -10.35
C ARG A 182 11.24 -6.99 -11.25
N LYS A 183 11.53 -8.15 -10.67
CA LYS A 183 11.87 -9.36 -11.44
C LYS A 183 11.30 -10.64 -10.77
N PRO A 184 9.98 -10.89 -10.87
CA PRO A 184 9.36 -12.09 -10.29
C PRO A 184 9.77 -13.36 -11.06
N ASP A 185 10.12 -14.45 -10.38
CA ASP A 185 10.60 -15.67 -11.02
C ASP A 185 9.64 -16.23 -12.06
N LEU A 186 8.39 -16.49 -11.64
CA LEU A 186 7.30 -16.92 -12.50
C LEU A 186 6.08 -16.01 -12.33
N VAL A 187 5.21 -16.06 -13.32
CA VAL A 187 3.96 -15.32 -13.39
C VAL A 187 2.85 -16.21 -13.88
N ILE A 188 1.66 -15.97 -13.36
CA ILE A 188 0.39 -16.48 -13.88
C ILE A 188 -0.27 -15.34 -14.65
N LEU A 189 -0.69 -15.63 -15.88
CA LEU A 189 -1.32 -14.64 -16.76
C LEU A 189 -2.28 -15.31 -17.75
N PRO A 190 -3.10 -14.52 -18.47
CA PRO A 190 -3.91 -15.06 -19.55
C PRO A 190 -3.06 -15.61 -20.71
N LEU A 191 -3.46 -16.72 -21.35
CA LEU A 191 -2.73 -17.29 -22.49
C LEU A 191 -2.58 -16.28 -23.64
N SER A 192 -3.53 -15.37 -23.82
CA SER A 192 -3.44 -14.28 -24.80
C SER A 192 -2.25 -13.37 -24.55
N SER A 193 -1.89 -13.13 -23.29
CA SER A 193 -0.78 -12.26 -22.88
C SER A 193 0.57 -12.99 -22.77
N ALA A 194 0.57 -14.33 -22.86
CA ALA A 194 1.79 -15.12 -22.76
C ALA A 194 2.68 -15.01 -23.99
N CYS A 195 4.00 -14.97 -23.78
CA CYS A 195 4.97 -14.94 -24.87
C CYS A 195 5.18 -16.35 -25.41
N ALA A 196 4.72 -16.61 -26.64
CA ALA A 196 5.02 -17.87 -27.29
C ALA A 196 6.53 -17.91 -27.69
N PRO A 197 7.18 -19.08 -27.64
CA PRO A 197 8.55 -19.25 -28.15
C PRO A 197 8.67 -19.07 -29.68
N PHE A 198 7.56 -18.99 -30.42
CA PHE A 198 7.59 -18.75 -31.86
C PHE A 198 7.74 -17.24 -32.13
N GLN A 199 8.96 -16.83 -32.52
CA GLN A 199 9.20 -15.53 -33.12
C GLN A 199 8.38 -15.44 -34.41
N ASP A 200 7.28 -14.68 -34.38
CA ASP A 200 6.77 -13.86 -35.49
C ASP A 200 5.44 -13.23 -35.08
N GLU A 201 5.51 -12.23 -34.19
CA GLU A 201 4.49 -11.19 -34.13
C GLU A 201 5.18 -9.86 -34.47
N THR A 202 5.55 -9.72 -35.75
CA THR A 202 5.78 -8.40 -36.31
C THR A 202 4.42 -7.70 -36.42
N GLY A 203 4.36 -6.46 -35.94
CA GLY A 203 3.12 -5.70 -35.75
C GLY A 203 2.19 -5.73 -36.97
N GLY A 204 0.96 -6.18 -36.74
CA GLY A 204 -0.11 -6.20 -37.72
C GLY A 204 -1.41 -5.74 -37.06
N LYS A 205 -2.00 -4.69 -37.63
CA LYS A 205 -3.25 -4.01 -37.23
C LYS A 205 -4.34 -4.96 -36.71
N LYS A 206 -5.02 -4.54 -35.62
CA LYS A 206 -6.33 -5.08 -35.19
C LYS A 206 -7.30 -5.06 -36.37
N GLY A 207 -7.45 -6.20 -37.05
CA GLY A 207 -8.45 -6.44 -38.07
C GLY A 207 -9.56 -7.30 -37.48
N THR A 208 -10.75 -6.73 -37.34
CA THR A 208 -11.98 -7.43 -37.00
C THR A 208 -12.41 -8.35 -38.14
N GLN A 209 -11.98 -9.61 -38.14
CA GLN A 209 -12.67 -10.71 -38.83
C GLN A 209 -12.57 -11.98 -37.99
N LYS A 210 -13.72 -12.43 -37.47
CA LYS A 210 -13.89 -13.73 -36.80
C LYS A 210 -13.66 -14.85 -37.81
N ASN A 211 -12.58 -15.60 -37.62
CA ASN A 211 -12.34 -16.91 -38.26
C ASN A 211 -12.12 -17.93 -37.13
N ASP A 212 -13.22 -18.28 -36.44
CA ASP A 212 -13.22 -19.00 -35.16
C ASP A 212 -12.43 -20.34 -35.16
N GLY A 213 -12.21 -20.97 -36.32
CA GLY A 213 -11.46 -22.22 -36.44
C GLY A 213 -9.93 -22.11 -36.44
N LYS A 214 -9.36 -21.01 -36.98
CA LYS A 214 -7.89 -20.81 -37.00
C LYS A 214 -7.36 -20.36 -35.65
N ASP A 215 -8.15 -19.57 -34.94
CA ASP A 215 -7.78 -19.01 -33.63
C ASP A 215 -7.69 -20.12 -32.56
N ASP A 216 -8.59 -21.13 -32.59
CA ASP A 216 -8.55 -22.23 -31.62
C ASP A 216 -7.38 -23.21 -31.87
N GLU A 217 -7.01 -23.45 -33.13
CA GLU A 217 -5.83 -24.27 -33.46
C GLU A 217 -4.53 -23.57 -33.02
N GLN A 218 -4.41 -22.26 -33.28
CA GLN A 218 -3.28 -21.45 -32.84
C GLN A 218 -3.21 -21.39 -31.30
N ARG A 219 -4.35 -21.26 -30.62
CA ARG A 219 -4.45 -21.33 -29.16
C ARG A 219 -3.95 -22.65 -28.61
N LYS A 220 -4.41 -23.78 -29.17
CA LYS A 220 -3.96 -25.13 -28.77
C LYS A 220 -2.46 -25.32 -28.98
N LYS A 221 -1.92 -24.84 -30.11
CA LYS A 221 -0.48 -24.87 -30.39
C LYS A 221 0.32 -24.04 -29.38
N LYS A 222 -0.15 -22.83 -29.06
CA LYS A 222 0.47 -21.95 -28.05
C LYS A 222 0.46 -22.60 -26.68
N ARG A 223 -0.66 -23.20 -26.28
CA ARG A 223 -0.79 -23.93 -25.01
C ARG A 223 0.15 -25.13 -24.94
N LYS A 224 0.22 -25.94 -26.00
CA LYS A 224 1.15 -27.07 -26.11
C LYS A 224 2.60 -26.65 -25.93
N ALA A 225 3.01 -25.53 -26.53
CA ALA A 225 4.37 -25.01 -26.40
C ALA A 225 4.76 -24.67 -24.94
N HIS A 226 3.78 -24.30 -24.09
CA HIS A 226 3.99 -24.02 -22.67
C HIS A 226 3.94 -25.27 -21.77
N MET A 227 3.63 -26.44 -22.32
CA MET A 227 3.68 -27.74 -21.63
C MET A 227 4.91 -28.57 -22.00
N ASP A 228 5.57 -28.24 -23.11
CA ASP A 228 6.79 -28.90 -23.59
C ASP A 228 8.06 -28.32 -22.92
N THR A 229 9.24 -28.88 -23.22
CA THR A 229 10.55 -28.42 -22.69
C THR A 229 10.90 -26.96 -23.02
N ASN A 230 10.14 -26.31 -23.92
CA ASN A 230 10.26 -24.90 -24.29
C ASN A 230 9.49 -23.93 -23.36
N ALA A 231 8.89 -24.44 -22.28
CA ALA A 231 8.11 -23.66 -21.30
C ALA A 231 8.91 -22.59 -20.52
N THR A 232 10.25 -22.55 -20.68
CA THR A 232 11.16 -21.60 -20.04
C THR A 232 11.47 -20.37 -20.93
N ALA A 233 10.75 -20.19 -22.04
CA ALA A 233 10.89 -19.01 -22.89
C ALA A 233 10.65 -17.72 -22.09
N LYS A 234 11.62 -16.80 -22.13
CA LYS A 234 11.55 -15.54 -21.39
C LYS A 234 10.82 -14.47 -22.22
N PRO A 235 9.85 -13.74 -21.64
CA PRO A 235 9.19 -12.65 -22.34
C PRO A 235 10.17 -11.48 -22.55
N LYS A 236 10.06 -10.79 -23.69
CA LYS A 236 10.85 -9.56 -23.95
C LYS A 236 10.28 -8.34 -23.23
N ASN A 237 8.96 -8.27 -23.08
CA ASN A 237 8.27 -7.16 -22.42
C ASN A 237 6.92 -7.67 -21.88
N LEU A 238 6.82 -7.85 -20.57
CA LEU A 238 5.58 -8.25 -19.89
C LEU A 238 5.10 -7.09 -19.00
N PRO A 239 3.89 -6.53 -19.24
CA PRO A 239 3.40 -5.44 -18.43
C PRO A 239 2.67 -5.95 -17.18
N TRP A 240 2.83 -5.24 -16.05
CA TRP A 240 2.18 -5.58 -14.77
C TRP A 240 0.65 -5.69 -14.85
N LYS A 241 0.02 -4.96 -15.78
CA LYS A 241 -1.43 -4.97 -15.97
C LYS A 241 -1.99 -6.34 -16.41
N ASP A 242 -1.16 -7.18 -17.04
CA ASP A 242 -1.55 -8.50 -17.55
C ASP A 242 -1.27 -9.64 -16.57
N VAL A 243 -0.55 -9.39 -15.48
CA VAL A 243 -0.23 -10.39 -14.46
C VAL A 243 -1.42 -10.63 -13.54
N LEU A 244 -1.78 -11.91 -13.35
CA LEU A 244 -2.84 -12.36 -12.43
C LEU A 244 -2.28 -12.70 -11.05
N ALA A 245 -1.10 -13.34 -11.01
CA ALA A 245 -0.35 -13.65 -9.79
C ALA A 245 1.15 -13.79 -10.08
N CYS A 246 1.99 -13.49 -9.10
CA CYS A 246 3.41 -13.83 -9.12
C CYS A 246 3.65 -15.13 -8.34
N ILE A 247 4.66 -15.90 -8.77
CA ILE A 247 5.20 -17.02 -8.02
C ILE A 247 6.69 -16.78 -7.81
N GLU A 248 7.11 -16.63 -6.56
CA GLU A 248 8.52 -16.42 -6.18
C GLU A 248 9.06 -17.69 -5.52
N PHE A 249 10.21 -18.16 -5.99
CA PHE A 249 10.86 -19.37 -5.50
C PHE A 249 12.00 -19.04 -4.55
N LYS A 250 12.22 -19.91 -3.56
CA LYS A 250 13.47 -19.99 -2.80
C LYS A 250 13.85 -21.45 -2.59
N ARG A 251 15.15 -21.75 -2.66
CA ARG A 251 15.67 -23.11 -2.37
C ARG A 251 16.67 -23.15 -1.23
N LYS A 252 16.39 -23.97 -0.20
CA LYS A 252 17.28 -24.19 0.94
C LYS A 252 18.50 -25.03 0.56
N ILE A 253 19.61 -24.84 1.27
CA ILE A 253 20.88 -25.57 1.05
C ILE A 253 20.69 -27.09 1.15
N THR A 254 19.83 -27.55 2.07
CA THR A 254 19.46 -28.95 2.23
C THR A 254 18.80 -29.51 0.97
N GLY A 255 17.85 -28.78 0.37
CA GLY A 255 17.21 -29.14 -0.89
C GLY A 255 18.17 -29.11 -2.09
N ARG A 256 19.21 -28.27 -2.06
CA ARG A 256 20.27 -28.24 -3.08
C ARG A 256 21.17 -29.48 -3.07
N THR A 257 21.39 -30.07 -1.90
CA THR A 257 22.39 -31.14 -1.69
C THR A 257 21.79 -32.54 -1.55
N LYS A 258 20.64 -32.69 -0.86
CA LYS A 258 20.00 -33.99 -0.61
C LYS A 258 18.79 -34.27 -1.50
N GLY A 259 18.36 -33.30 -2.32
CA GLY A 259 17.11 -33.37 -3.07
C GLY A 259 15.88 -33.26 -2.17
N ILE A 260 14.70 -33.32 -2.79
CA ILE A 260 13.39 -33.29 -2.11
C ILE A 260 12.84 -34.72 -2.10
N LYS A 261 11.96 -35.04 -1.14
CA LYS A 261 11.29 -36.34 -1.13
C LYS A 261 10.48 -36.54 -2.42
N ALA A 262 10.70 -37.66 -3.09
CA ALA A 262 10.03 -37.98 -4.34
C ALA A 262 8.49 -38.04 -4.18
N PRO A 263 7.73 -37.78 -5.26
CA PRO A 263 6.29 -37.99 -5.31
C PRO A 263 5.90 -39.41 -4.85
N PRO A 264 4.82 -39.58 -4.06
CA PRO A 264 4.24 -40.88 -3.78
C PRO A 264 3.83 -41.63 -5.06
N SER A 265 3.83 -42.97 -5.02
CA SER A 265 3.34 -43.80 -6.13
C SER A 265 1.84 -43.63 -6.40
N SER A 266 1.08 -43.23 -5.37
CA SER A 266 -0.34 -42.92 -5.45
C SER A 266 -0.73 -41.96 -4.33
N TYR A 267 -1.64 -41.04 -4.62
CA TYR A 267 -2.20 -40.07 -3.68
C TYR A 267 -3.54 -40.58 -3.11
N PRO A 268 -3.64 -40.77 -1.79
CA PRO A 268 -4.90 -41.02 -1.11
C PRO A 268 -5.65 -39.71 -0.80
N LEU A 269 -6.94 -39.83 -0.43
CA LEU A 269 -7.65 -38.74 0.21
C LEU A 269 -7.32 -38.75 1.71
N THR A 270 -6.68 -37.69 2.20
CA THR A 270 -6.29 -37.56 3.61
C THR A 270 -6.69 -36.21 4.19
N ASP A 271 -6.88 -36.19 5.50
CA ASP A 271 -7.00 -34.96 6.26
C ASP A 271 -5.77 -34.07 6.04
N TYR A 272 -5.98 -32.76 6.15
CA TYR A 272 -4.90 -31.81 5.93
C TYR A 272 -3.88 -31.91 7.06
N ALA A 273 -2.64 -32.20 6.68
CA ALA A 273 -1.49 -32.13 7.57
C ALA A 273 -0.63 -30.93 7.13
N PRO A 274 -0.50 -29.88 7.95
CA PRO A 274 0.29 -28.71 7.59
C PRO A 274 1.77 -29.06 7.44
N SER A 275 2.46 -28.35 6.55
CA SER A 275 3.91 -28.42 6.39
C SER A 275 4.66 -27.97 7.65
N LYS A 276 5.97 -28.21 7.70
CA LYS A 276 6.85 -27.62 8.73
C LYS A 276 7.89 -26.70 8.07
N PRO A 277 7.89 -25.39 8.34
CA PRO A 277 6.94 -24.66 9.19
C PRO A 277 5.53 -24.64 8.58
N GLU A 278 4.51 -24.45 9.42
CA GLU A 278 3.11 -24.39 8.99
C GLU A 278 2.86 -23.12 8.17
N TYR A 279 3.31 -21.97 8.67
CA TYR A 279 3.27 -20.68 7.98
C TYR A 279 4.68 -20.26 7.58
N LEU A 280 4.79 -19.42 6.56
CA LEU A 280 6.08 -18.88 6.17
C LEU A 280 6.47 -17.79 7.19
N PRO A 281 7.60 -17.92 7.90
CA PRO A 281 8.04 -16.91 8.84
C PRO A 281 8.31 -15.58 8.12
N VAL A 282 7.92 -14.48 8.75
CA VAL A 282 8.35 -13.13 8.38
C VAL A 282 9.55 -12.82 9.27
N ASP A 283 10.76 -13.07 8.77
CA ASP A 283 11.97 -13.04 9.60
C ASP A 283 12.49 -11.62 9.84
N HIS A 284 12.51 -11.21 11.12
CA HIS A 284 13.57 -10.37 11.71
C HIS A 284 13.75 -10.73 13.20
N LEU A 285 14.49 -11.80 13.51
CA LEU A 285 15.29 -12.01 14.74
C LEU A 285 15.87 -13.43 14.77
N ARG A 286 17.03 -13.64 14.12
CA ARG A 286 18.17 -14.42 14.65
C ARG A 286 19.44 -13.91 13.96
N ALA A 287 19.82 -12.66 14.27
CA ALA A 287 21.24 -12.49 14.60
C ALA A 287 21.47 -13.48 15.75
N ALA A 288 22.45 -14.37 15.62
CA ALA A 288 22.80 -15.32 16.65
C ALA A 288 22.73 -14.62 18.02
N ASP A 289 21.87 -15.11 18.92
CA ASP A 289 22.08 -14.84 20.33
C ASP A 289 23.55 -15.22 20.58
N PRO A 290 24.42 -14.30 21.05
CA PRO A 290 25.68 -14.76 21.58
C PRO A 290 25.31 -15.73 22.70
N ASP A 291 25.87 -16.95 22.63
CA ASP A 291 25.66 -18.00 23.63
C ASP A 291 25.56 -17.37 25.03
N PRO A 292 24.58 -17.77 25.86
CA PRO A 292 24.53 -17.29 27.23
C PRO A 292 25.85 -17.67 27.89
N ALA A 293 26.66 -16.66 28.21
CA ALA A 293 27.90 -16.83 28.93
C ALA A 293 27.61 -17.63 30.21
N PRO A 294 28.44 -18.63 30.55
CA PRO A 294 28.13 -19.53 31.65
C PRO A 294 27.96 -18.74 32.95
N SER A 295 26.80 -18.95 33.57
CA SER A 295 26.41 -18.42 34.86
C SER A 295 27.48 -18.71 35.91
N GLN A 296 28.21 -17.69 36.34
CA GLN A 296 28.99 -17.76 37.58
C GLN A 296 28.06 -17.42 38.75
N THR A 297 27.80 -18.44 39.56
CA THR A 297 27.17 -18.33 40.88
C THR A 297 27.92 -17.34 41.78
N PRO A 298 27.21 -16.54 42.59
CA PRO A 298 27.84 -15.60 43.50
C PRO A 298 28.38 -16.33 44.73
N THR A 299 29.69 -16.23 44.97
CA THR A 299 30.30 -16.60 46.24
C THR A 299 30.83 -15.35 46.93
N THR A 300 30.29 -15.13 48.12
CA THR A 300 30.62 -14.11 49.11
C THR A 300 32.08 -14.21 49.58
N GLN A 301 32.79 -13.08 49.71
CA GLN A 301 33.53 -12.63 50.90
C GLN A 301 34.65 -11.61 50.60
N THR A 302 34.44 -10.39 51.14
CA THR A 302 35.34 -9.51 51.92
C THR A 302 36.80 -9.21 51.55
N ALA A 303 37.17 -7.95 51.92
CA ALA A 303 38.50 -7.36 52.14
C ALA A 303 39.20 -6.84 50.87
N SER A 304 39.21 -5.54 50.59
CA SER A 304 39.92 -4.39 51.21
C SER A 304 41.17 -4.01 50.41
N ASP A 305 41.34 -2.69 50.29
CA ASP A 305 42.58 -1.94 50.10
C ASP A 305 43.08 -1.56 48.68
N THR A 306 42.80 -0.29 48.38
CA THR A 306 43.74 0.84 48.14
C THR A 306 44.56 0.95 46.84
N ALA A 307 44.48 2.18 46.30
CA ALA A 307 45.52 2.98 45.63
C ALA A 307 45.97 2.64 44.18
N SER A 308 45.41 3.43 43.25
CA SER A 308 46.07 4.55 42.52
C SER A 308 47.37 4.33 41.71
N GLN A 309 47.40 5.08 40.58
CA GLN A 309 48.54 5.56 39.77
C GLN A 309 49.12 4.55 38.76
N SER A 310 49.19 4.78 37.44
CA SER A 310 49.64 5.88 36.55
C SER A 310 50.95 5.51 35.84
N SER A 311 51.13 6.03 34.62
CA SER A 311 52.33 5.96 33.75
C SER A 311 52.59 4.58 33.11
N GLY A 312 53.01 4.42 31.86
CA GLY A 312 53.60 5.33 30.88
C GLY A 312 54.89 4.73 30.31
N LEU A 313 55.04 4.80 28.98
CA LEU A 313 56.31 4.80 28.20
C LEU A 313 56.92 3.47 27.68
N THR A 314 56.74 3.28 26.36
CA THR A 314 57.74 3.17 25.27
C THR A 314 58.85 2.11 25.23
N ALA A 315 58.94 1.55 24.01
CA ALA A 315 60.13 1.27 23.18
C ALA A 315 60.94 -0.04 23.42
N ALA A 316 61.03 -0.88 22.38
CA ALA A 316 62.23 -1.00 21.53
C ALA A 316 62.16 -2.23 20.60
N GLN A 317 62.54 -2.01 19.35
CA GLN A 317 62.96 -3.01 18.33
C GLN A 317 64.44 -3.42 18.59
N PRO A 318 65.01 -4.52 18.04
CA PRO A 318 65.35 -4.59 16.58
C PRO A 318 65.51 -5.97 15.89
N SER A 319 65.30 -5.97 14.55
CA SER A 319 66.07 -6.61 13.44
C SER A 319 66.42 -8.13 13.48
N ARG A 320 66.50 -8.93 12.40
CA ARG A 320 67.12 -8.72 11.07
C ARG A 320 67.02 -10.02 10.21
N GLY A 321 67.08 -9.89 8.87
CA GLY A 321 67.47 -10.92 7.89
C GLY A 321 66.31 -11.62 7.16
N GLY A 322 66.08 -11.55 5.84
CA GLY A 322 66.85 -11.02 4.71
C GLY A 322 67.23 -12.15 3.74
N SER A 323 66.54 -12.28 2.59
CA SER A 323 67.16 -12.42 1.25
C SER A 323 66.11 -12.74 0.18
N SER A 324 66.25 -12.04 -0.95
CA SER A 324 65.43 -12.07 -2.16
C SER A 324 66.27 -12.60 -3.33
N SER A 325 65.65 -13.30 -4.29
CA SER A 325 66.17 -13.39 -5.66
C SER A 325 65.03 -13.33 -6.68
N LYS A 326 65.10 -12.31 -7.55
CA LYS A 326 64.30 -12.03 -8.75
C LYS A 326 65.09 -12.42 -10.00
N ARG A 327 64.38 -12.80 -11.09
CA ARG A 327 64.58 -12.49 -12.54
C ARG A 327 64.10 -13.67 -13.41
N LYS A 328 63.46 -13.54 -14.59
CA LYS A 328 62.91 -12.42 -15.39
C LYS A 328 62.20 -13.02 -16.64
N ALA A 329 61.16 -12.31 -17.14
CA ALA A 329 60.76 -12.11 -18.56
C ALA A 329 60.14 -13.31 -19.34
N THR A 330 59.18 -13.16 -20.27
CA THR A 330 58.73 -12.02 -21.13
C THR A 330 57.24 -12.09 -21.53
N ASP A 331 56.66 -10.89 -21.69
CA ASP A 331 55.52 -10.39 -22.51
C ASP A 331 54.78 -11.36 -23.47
N THR A 332 53.45 -11.31 -23.67
CA THR A 332 52.69 -10.24 -24.35
C THR A 332 51.17 -10.51 -24.32
N LEU A 333 50.39 -9.41 -24.22
CA LEU A 333 49.07 -9.10 -24.83
C LEU A 333 47.75 -9.76 -24.33
N GLU A 334 46.93 -8.87 -23.75
CA GLU A 334 45.48 -8.66 -23.98
C GLU A 334 44.47 -9.80 -23.74
N SER A 335 43.64 -9.63 -22.69
CA SER A 335 42.18 -9.79 -22.86
C SER A 335 41.37 -8.89 -21.91
N ALA A 336 40.88 -7.82 -22.52
CA ALA A 336 39.65 -7.06 -22.23
C ALA A 336 38.91 -7.30 -20.90
N ALA A 337 39.12 -6.39 -19.95
CA ALA A 337 38.06 -5.99 -19.01
C ALA A 337 36.99 -5.20 -19.78
N LYS A 338 35.95 -5.90 -20.28
CA LYS A 338 34.72 -5.22 -20.70
C LYS A 338 34.01 -4.71 -19.45
N LYS A 339 34.25 -3.45 -19.09
CA LYS A 339 33.26 -2.63 -18.38
C LYS A 339 32.05 -2.52 -19.30
N SER A 340 31.06 -3.39 -19.14
CA SER A 340 29.74 -3.12 -19.69
C SER A 340 29.22 -1.85 -19.01
N LYS A 341 28.87 -0.84 -19.82
CA LYS A 341 27.90 0.17 -19.40
C LYS A 341 26.57 -0.57 -19.19
N GLY A 342 26.40 -1.22 -18.05
CA GLY A 342 25.10 -1.70 -17.61
C GLY A 342 24.23 -0.48 -17.31
N ASN A 343 23.01 -0.47 -17.82
CA ASN A 343 22.02 0.56 -17.50
C ASN A 343 21.83 0.60 -15.98
N HIS A 344 21.57 1.79 -15.44
CA HIS A 344 21.29 1.95 -14.01
C HIS A 344 20.07 1.12 -13.57
N ASP A 345 19.17 0.79 -14.50
CA ASP A 345 17.90 0.09 -14.32
C ASP A 345 18.03 -1.40 -13.90
N ASP A 346 19.08 -2.11 -14.31
CA ASP A 346 19.26 -3.53 -13.97
C ASP A 346 19.73 -3.71 -12.51
N LYS A 347 20.43 -2.70 -11.97
CA LYS A 347 21.00 -2.75 -10.61
C LYS A 347 19.94 -2.73 -9.51
N ASP A 348 18.82 -2.05 -9.74
CA ASP A 348 17.75 -1.94 -8.72
C ASP A 348 16.98 -3.26 -8.57
N ALA A 349 16.83 -4.03 -9.66
CA ALA A 349 16.23 -5.37 -9.63
C ALA A 349 17.13 -6.38 -8.92
N ASP A 350 18.45 -6.33 -9.19
CA ASP A 350 19.42 -7.20 -8.51
C ASP A 350 19.53 -6.88 -7.00
N ALA A 351 19.31 -5.62 -6.60
CA ALA A 351 19.27 -5.23 -5.20
C ALA A 351 18.03 -5.75 -4.43
N ASP A 352 16.93 -6.04 -5.13
CA ASP A 352 15.73 -6.65 -4.50
C ASP A 352 15.92 -8.16 -4.24
N ALA A 353 16.86 -8.83 -4.91
CA ALA A 353 17.13 -10.27 -4.73
C ALA A 353 17.74 -10.60 -3.36
N ASP A 354 18.34 -9.61 -2.68
CA ASP A 354 18.89 -9.72 -1.33
C ASP A 354 17.83 -9.48 -0.23
N LEU A 355 16.59 -9.14 -0.59
CA LEU A 355 15.51 -8.94 0.38
C LEU A 355 14.91 -10.26 0.87
N ASP A 356 14.28 -10.22 2.04
CA ASP A 356 13.40 -11.31 2.46
C ASP A 356 12.31 -11.57 1.40
N VAL A 357 12.05 -12.84 1.11
CA VAL A 357 11.14 -13.25 0.03
C VAL A 357 9.72 -12.69 0.21
N THR A 358 9.27 -12.50 1.46
CA THR A 358 7.97 -11.93 1.74
C THR A 358 7.92 -10.44 1.37
N VAL A 359 9.01 -9.70 1.64
CA VAL A 359 9.18 -8.29 1.26
C VAL A 359 9.25 -8.12 -0.24
N GLN A 360 10.04 -8.97 -0.90
CA GLN A 360 10.15 -9.01 -2.36
C GLN A 360 8.77 -9.24 -3.02
N THR A 361 8.01 -10.23 -2.54
CA THR A 361 6.66 -10.55 -3.05
C THR A 361 5.66 -9.44 -2.75
N GLY A 362 5.78 -8.76 -1.60
CA GLY A 362 5.00 -7.57 -1.27
C GLY A 362 5.27 -6.39 -2.23
N LEU A 363 6.52 -6.21 -2.67
CA LEU A 363 6.83 -5.19 -3.69
C LEU A 363 6.15 -5.51 -5.02
N TYR A 364 6.08 -6.79 -5.43
CA TYR A 364 5.33 -7.19 -6.64
C TYR A 364 3.85 -6.89 -6.51
N ALA A 365 3.24 -7.21 -5.37
CA ALA A 365 1.84 -6.87 -5.12
C ALA A 365 1.59 -5.36 -5.18
N ALA A 366 2.52 -4.53 -4.69
CA ALA A 366 2.44 -3.07 -4.83
C ALA A 366 2.49 -2.61 -6.30
N GLU A 367 3.34 -3.22 -7.14
CA GLU A 367 3.36 -2.94 -8.59
C GLU A 367 2.05 -3.34 -9.28
N MET A 368 1.53 -4.54 -8.95
CA MET A 368 0.27 -5.05 -9.51
C MET A 368 -0.93 -4.16 -9.12
N PHE A 369 -0.95 -3.66 -7.89
CA PHE A 369 -1.94 -2.69 -7.42
C PHE A 369 -1.84 -1.36 -8.16
N ALA A 370 -0.63 -0.86 -8.44
CA ALA A 370 -0.41 0.40 -9.14
C ALA A 370 -0.73 0.29 -10.65
N ALA A 371 -0.54 -0.89 -11.24
CA ALA A 371 -0.72 -1.12 -12.67
C ALA A 371 -2.18 -1.11 -13.13
N ASN A 372 -3.13 -1.30 -12.22
CA ASN A 372 -4.53 -1.48 -12.54
C ASN A 372 -5.42 -0.59 -11.67
N LEU A 373 -6.53 -0.12 -12.23
CA LEU A 373 -7.49 0.70 -11.50
C LEU A 373 -8.40 -0.18 -10.64
N ALA A 374 -8.75 0.29 -9.44
CA ALA A 374 -9.80 -0.32 -8.60
C ALA A 374 -9.61 -1.84 -8.30
N VAL A 375 -8.38 -2.31 -8.11
CA VAL A 375 -8.10 -3.72 -7.74
C VAL A 375 -8.53 -4.01 -6.31
N ASN A 376 -9.47 -4.96 -6.14
CA ASN A 376 -10.04 -5.32 -4.84
C ASN A 376 -9.08 -6.14 -3.97
N TYR A 377 -8.36 -7.07 -4.58
CA TYR A 377 -7.34 -7.89 -3.93
C TYR A 377 -6.41 -8.52 -4.98
N LEU A 378 -5.32 -9.13 -4.50
CA LEU A 378 -4.35 -9.87 -5.30
C LEU A 378 -4.02 -11.21 -4.61
N LEU A 379 -3.55 -12.17 -5.41
CA LEU A 379 -3.02 -13.44 -4.95
C LEU A 379 -1.59 -13.59 -5.47
N ASN A 380 -0.63 -13.88 -4.60
CA ASN A 380 0.70 -14.35 -4.99
C ASN A 380 1.01 -15.68 -4.28
N ILE A 381 1.97 -16.42 -4.82
CA ILE A 381 2.39 -17.71 -4.26
C ILE A 381 3.88 -17.62 -3.95
N ILE A 382 4.28 -18.00 -2.74
CA ILE A 382 5.69 -18.16 -2.39
C ILE A 382 5.98 -19.65 -2.29
N VAL A 383 6.99 -20.11 -3.01
CA VAL A 383 7.42 -21.51 -3.03
C VAL A 383 8.78 -21.64 -2.36
N VAL A 384 8.87 -22.44 -1.30
CA VAL A 384 10.15 -22.82 -0.69
C VAL A 384 10.30 -24.33 -0.73
N ASP A 385 11.32 -24.79 -1.45
CA ASP A 385 11.56 -26.21 -1.75
C ASP A 385 10.32 -26.89 -2.37
N ASP A 386 9.48 -27.59 -1.60
CA ASP A 386 8.28 -28.33 -2.05
C ASP A 386 6.96 -27.82 -1.45
N VAL A 387 7.01 -26.67 -0.77
CA VAL A 387 5.85 -26.09 -0.09
C VAL A 387 5.48 -24.76 -0.74
N ALA A 388 4.20 -24.60 -1.04
CA ALA A 388 3.61 -23.38 -1.57
C ALA A 388 2.72 -22.70 -0.51
N TRP A 389 2.96 -21.41 -0.24
CA TRP A 389 2.10 -20.56 0.60
C TRP A 389 1.35 -19.58 -0.28
N ILE A 390 0.04 -19.48 -0.10
CA ILE A 390 -0.81 -18.50 -0.80
C ILE A 390 -0.87 -17.24 0.04
N TRP A 391 -0.56 -16.11 -0.59
CA TRP A 391 -0.61 -14.79 0.01
C TRP A 391 -1.71 -13.97 -0.64
N TYR A 392 -2.70 -13.58 0.16
CA TYR A 392 -3.81 -12.72 -0.23
C TYR A 392 -3.54 -11.29 0.24
N TYR A 393 -3.61 -10.34 -0.67
CA TYR A 393 -3.38 -8.92 -0.40
C TYR A 393 -4.65 -8.14 -0.71
N ASP A 394 -5.15 -7.35 0.24
CA ASP A 394 -6.17 -6.33 -0.01
C ASP A 394 -5.84 -5.02 0.70
N ARG A 395 -6.73 -4.03 0.59
CA ARG A 395 -6.52 -2.72 1.19
C ARG A 395 -6.65 -2.68 2.71
N GLN A 396 -7.16 -3.73 3.35
CA GLN A 396 -7.20 -3.86 4.81
C GLN A 396 -5.94 -4.53 5.36
N GLY A 397 -5.25 -5.36 4.58
CA GLY A 397 -4.02 -6.02 4.98
C GLY A 397 -3.79 -7.35 4.27
N ILE A 398 -2.88 -8.15 4.82
CA ILE A 398 -2.34 -9.35 4.18
C ILE A 398 -2.78 -10.58 4.96
N ILE A 399 -3.11 -11.66 4.24
CA ILE A 399 -3.43 -12.96 4.81
C ILE A 399 -2.55 -14.02 4.13
N GLN A 400 -1.83 -14.82 4.89
CA GLN A 400 -1.18 -16.03 4.38
C GLN A 400 -1.95 -17.28 4.83
N CYS A 401 -1.98 -18.30 3.97
CA CYS A 401 -2.46 -19.61 4.39
C CYS A 401 -1.32 -20.49 4.91
N SER A 402 -1.63 -21.56 5.63
CA SER A 402 -0.66 -22.62 5.93
C SER A 402 -0.16 -23.30 4.64
N GLY A 403 1.06 -23.82 4.65
CA GLY A 403 1.74 -24.32 3.45
C GLY A 403 1.11 -25.59 2.86
N ILE A 404 1.03 -25.64 1.53
CA ILE A 404 0.59 -26.81 0.76
C ILE A 404 1.83 -27.47 0.16
N ASN A 405 2.10 -28.72 0.53
CA ASN A 405 3.19 -29.47 -0.09
C ASN A 405 2.74 -30.01 -1.46
N PHE A 406 3.16 -29.38 -2.55
CA PHE A 406 2.68 -29.73 -3.89
C PHE A 406 3.34 -31.01 -4.45
N ILE A 407 4.23 -31.67 -3.69
CA ILE A 407 4.80 -32.98 -4.03
C ILE A 407 4.12 -34.10 -3.25
N GLN A 408 3.93 -33.94 -1.94
CA GLN A 408 3.38 -34.95 -1.04
C GLN A 408 1.86 -34.85 -0.90
N ASP A 409 1.29 -33.65 -1.04
CA ASP A 409 -0.15 -33.37 -1.03
C ASP A 409 -0.57 -32.67 -2.34
N LEU A 410 -0.25 -33.33 -3.45
CA LEU A 410 -0.64 -32.91 -4.79
C LEU A 410 -2.15 -32.61 -4.92
N PRO A 411 -3.09 -33.38 -4.31
CA PRO A 411 -4.53 -33.10 -4.43
C PRO A 411 -4.94 -31.68 -4.02
N ARG A 412 -4.41 -31.14 -2.91
CA ARG A 412 -4.74 -29.76 -2.51
C ARG A 412 -4.18 -28.72 -3.45
N PHE A 413 -2.96 -28.92 -3.97
CA PHE A 413 -2.40 -28.05 -5.00
C PHE A 413 -3.20 -28.11 -6.31
N MET A 414 -3.72 -29.28 -6.68
CA MET A 414 -4.61 -29.44 -7.84
C MET A 414 -5.95 -28.72 -7.63
N VAL A 415 -6.51 -28.76 -6.41
CA VAL A 415 -7.73 -28.01 -6.08
C VAL A 415 -7.49 -26.49 -6.14
N LEU A 416 -6.32 -26.01 -5.71
CA LEU A 416 -5.93 -24.61 -5.90
C LEU A 416 -5.97 -24.22 -7.39
N LEU A 417 -5.25 -24.96 -8.24
CA LEU A 417 -5.22 -24.71 -9.68
C LEU A 417 -6.61 -24.81 -10.32
N TYR A 418 -7.42 -25.79 -9.89
CA TYR A 418 -8.79 -25.98 -10.34
C TYR A 418 -9.68 -24.76 -10.04
N ALA A 419 -9.58 -24.21 -8.82
CA ALA A 419 -10.33 -23.02 -8.43
C ALA A 419 -9.88 -21.79 -9.24
N LEU A 420 -8.57 -21.53 -9.32
CA LEU A 420 -8.01 -20.38 -10.02
C LEU A 420 -8.30 -20.40 -11.54
N GLN A 421 -8.35 -21.58 -12.16
CA GLN A 421 -8.72 -21.72 -13.58
C GLN A 421 -10.18 -21.29 -13.89
N ARG A 422 -11.04 -21.26 -12.87
CA ARG A 422 -12.48 -20.92 -12.97
C ARG A 422 -12.79 -19.49 -12.53
N PHE A 423 -11.74 -18.71 -12.31
CA PHE A 423 -11.84 -17.29 -12.03
C PHE A 423 -11.99 -16.51 -13.34
N GLU A 424 -13.02 -15.68 -13.41
CA GLU A 424 -13.04 -14.55 -14.34
C GLU A 424 -12.09 -13.46 -13.81
N LEU A 425 -11.84 -12.41 -14.60
CA LEU A 425 -10.95 -11.31 -14.17
C LEU A 425 -11.40 -10.66 -12.85
N HIS A 426 -12.71 -10.61 -12.59
CA HIS A 426 -13.22 -10.06 -11.34
C HIS A 426 -12.98 -10.95 -10.12
N ASP A 427 -12.91 -12.27 -10.32
CA ASP A 427 -12.48 -13.22 -9.30
C ASP A 427 -10.95 -13.22 -9.09
N TRP A 428 -10.19 -12.60 -10.00
CA TRP A 428 -8.80 -12.19 -9.78
C TRP A 428 -8.68 -10.81 -9.14
N GLY A 429 -9.79 -10.20 -8.71
CA GLY A 429 -9.82 -8.91 -8.03
C GLY A 429 -9.96 -7.70 -8.95
N ARG A 430 -10.11 -7.87 -10.28
CA ARG A 430 -10.34 -6.75 -11.21
C ARG A 430 -11.77 -6.26 -11.12
N ASN A 431 -12.00 -5.02 -10.71
CA ASN A 431 -13.36 -4.51 -10.59
C ASN A 431 -14.03 -4.41 -11.96
N LYS A 432 -15.11 -5.17 -12.15
CA LYS A 432 -15.85 -5.30 -13.42
C LYS A 432 -16.54 -4.02 -13.87
N ASP A 433 -16.76 -3.08 -12.95
CA ASP A 433 -17.45 -1.82 -13.24
C ASP A 433 -16.49 -0.80 -13.91
N PHE A 434 -15.17 -1.06 -13.91
CA PHE A 434 -14.15 -0.23 -14.56
C PHE A 434 -13.62 -0.93 -15.81
N LEU A 435 -14.29 -0.74 -16.95
CA LEU A 435 -13.97 -1.43 -18.19
C LEU A 435 -12.84 -0.71 -18.95
N PRO A 436 -11.69 -1.36 -19.19
CA PRO A 436 -10.59 -0.72 -19.92
C PRO A 436 -10.94 -0.56 -21.40
N ILE A 437 -10.75 0.65 -21.92
CA ILE A 437 -10.97 0.98 -23.34
C ILE A 437 -9.83 1.83 -23.91
N GLU A 438 -9.69 1.83 -25.23
CA GLU A 438 -8.69 2.62 -25.94
C GLU A 438 -9.39 3.77 -26.68
N VAL A 439 -9.07 5.01 -26.30
CA VAL A 439 -9.61 6.23 -26.92
C VAL A 439 -8.45 7.03 -27.46
N GLU A 440 -8.40 7.24 -28.78
CA GLU A 440 -7.31 7.97 -29.45
C GLU A 440 -5.91 7.43 -29.13
N GLY A 441 -5.78 6.10 -28.99
CA GLY A 441 -4.52 5.44 -28.62
C GLY A 441 -4.12 5.58 -27.15
N LYS A 442 -4.98 6.18 -26.31
CA LYS A 442 -4.78 6.35 -24.86
C LYS A 442 -5.68 5.39 -24.09
N LEU A 443 -5.16 4.81 -23.01
CA LEU A 443 -5.92 3.91 -22.14
C LEU A 443 -6.85 4.72 -21.23
N CYS A 444 -8.14 4.49 -21.38
CA CYS A 444 -9.19 5.02 -20.52
C CYS A 444 -9.97 3.86 -19.86
N HIS A 445 -10.83 4.18 -18.90
CA HIS A 445 -11.77 3.22 -18.33
C HIS A 445 -13.18 3.79 -18.38
N GLU A 446 -14.11 3.03 -18.94
CA GLU A 446 -15.54 3.32 -18.85
C GLU A 446 -16.08 2.81 -17.52
N PHE A 447 -16.92 3.64 -16.89
CA PHE A 447 -17.68 3.29 -15.71
C PHE A 447 -19.10 3.79 -15.91
N ASN A 448 -20.05 2.86 -16.07
CA ASN A 448 -21.45 3.17 -16.31
C ASN A 448 -22.30 2.53 -15.22
N ILE A 449 -23.11 3.34 -14.52
CA ILE A 449 -23.98 2.84 -13.47
C ILE A 449 -25.33 3.56 -13.47
N LYS A 450 -26.37 2.85 -13.04
CA LYS A 450 -27.69 3.44 -12.78
C LYS A 450 -27.69 4.14 -11.42
N ASP A 451 -28.11 5.39 -11.43
CA ASP A 451 -28.30 6.26 -10.29
C ASP A 451 -29.77 6.67 -10.20
N GLU A 452 -30.33 6.66 -8.99
CA GLU A 452 -31.76 6.92 -8.77
C GLU A 452 -32.19 8.34 -9.18
N LYS A 453 -31.27 9.31 -9.07
CA LYS A 453 -31.57 10.74 -9.32
C LYS A 453 -31.16 11.18 -10.72
N LEU A 454 -30.09 10.59 -11.26
CA LEU A 454 -29.49 10.99 -12.52
C LEU A 454 -29.87 10.10 -13.71
N GLY A 455 -30.42 8.91 -13.46
CA GLY A 455 -30.56 7.90 -14.50
C GLY A 455 -29.23 7.20 -14.71
N GLU A 456 -28.74 7.14 -15.94
CA GLU A 456 -27.43 6.56 -16.23
C GLU A 456 -26.32 7.59 -16.03
N VAL A 457 -25.31 7.24 -15.23
CA VAL A 457 -24.09 8.03 -15.06
C VAL A 457 -22.97 7.38 -15.85
N ASP A 458 -22.46 8.12 -16.83
CA ASP A 458 -21.50 7.70 -17.84
C ASP A 458 -20.12 8.34 -17.59
N LEU A 459 -19.22 7.65 -16.89
CA LEU A 459 -17.89 8.18 -16.61
C LEU A 459 -16.86 7.59 -17.57
N LEU A 460 -16.13 8.46 -18.26
CA LEU A 460 -14.93 8.12 -19.00
C LEU A 460 -13.68 8.61 -18.24
N LEU A 461 -12.96 7.66 -17.64
CA LEU A 461 -11.80 7.91 -16.78
C LEU A 461 -10.50 7.88 -17.61
N HIS A 462 -9.80 9.01 -17.72
CA HIS A 462 -8.60 9.14 -18.55
C HIS A 462 -7.33 8.62 -17.83
N THR A 463 -7.23 7.30 -17.67
CA THR A 463 -6.22 6.64 -16.82
C THR A 463 -4.78 6.66 -17.31
N SER A 464 -4.52 7.01 -18.58
CA SER A 464 -3.17 7.24 -19.09
C SER A 464 -2.81 8.73 -19.18
N HIS A 465 -3.62 9.61 -18.61
CA HIS A 465 -3.33 11.05 -18.58
C HIS A 465 -2.18 11.34 -17.60
N ASP A 466 -1.30 12.29 -17.94
CA ASP A 466 -0.11 12.63 -17.14
C ASP A 466 -0.46 13.20 -15.76
N GLU A 467 -1.66 13.75 -15.61
CA GLU A 467 -2.20 14.24 -14.33
C GLU A 467 -2.78 13.14 -13.42
N ARG A 468 -2.78 11.87 -13.87
CA ARG A 468 -3.23 10.77 -13.00
C ARG A 468 -2.31 10.64 -11.79
N VAL A 469 -2.92 10.65 -10.62
CA VAL A 469 -2.26 10.33 -9.36
C VAL A 469 -2.52 8.86 -9.05
N THR A 470 -1.46 8.07 -8.91
CA THR A 470 -1.52 6.66 -8.49
C THR A 470 -0.93 6.47 -7.10
N HIS A 471 -1.48 5.51 -6.37
CA HIS A 471 -0.94 5.04 -5.10
C HIS A 471 0.00 3.85 -5.30
N TYR A 472 1.10 3.82 -4.55
CA TYR A 472 2.06 2.72 -4.50
C TYR A 472 2.26 2.17 -3.09
N GLY A 473 1.49 1.14 -2.73
CA GLY A 473 1.53 0.51 -1.41
C GLY A 473 0.59 -0.68 -1.33
N LEU A 474 0.68 -1.45 -0.24
CA LEU A 474 -0.12 -2.66 -0.03
C LEU A 474 -1.51 -2.33 0.53
N GLN A 475 -1.55 -1.81 1.76
CA GLN A 475 -2.77 -1.51 2.50
C GLN A 475 -3.03 0.00 2.61
N GLY A 476 -4.25 0.37 3.02
CA GLY A 476 -4.67 1.76 3.20
C GLY A 476 -5.70 2.23 2.16
N ARG A 477 -5.88 3.55 2.05
CA ARG A 477 -6.90 4.15 1.18
C ARG A 477 -6.64 3.96 -0.30
N ALA A 478 -5.37 3.92 -0.69
CA ALA A 478 -4.97 3.76 -2.07
C ALA A 478 -5.64 4.73 -3.05
N THR A 479 -5.66 6.01 -2.67
CA THR A 479 -6.32 7.06 -3.43
C THR A 479 -5.72 7.20 -4.83
N ASN A 480 -6.59 7.09 -5.83
CA ASN A 480 -6.30 7.42 -7.22
C ASN A 480 -7.13 8.64 -7.60
N VAL A 481 -6.52 9.60 -8.30
CA VAL A 481 -7.23 10.75 -8.87
C VAL A 481 -6.98 10.77 -10.37
N VAL A 482 -8.07 10.78 -11.15
CA VAL A 482 -8.02 10.72 -12.61
C VAL A 482 -8.90 11.80 -13.23
N PRO A 483 -8.47 12.46 -14.33
CA PRO A 483 -9.39 13.28 -15.12
C PRO A 483 -10.56 12.44 -15.63
N VAL A 484 -11.76 13.02 -15.64
CA VAL A 484 -12.99 12.32 -16.04
C VAL A 484 -13.87 13.21 -16.91
N THR A 485 -14.56 12.59 -17.86
CA THR A 485 -15.63 13.21 -18.64
C THR A 485 -16.94 12.44 -18.44
N SER A 486 -18.07 13.13 -18.54
CA SER A 486 -19.42 12.55 -18.45
C SER A 486 -20.45 13.45 -19.10
N GLU A 487 -21.30 12.90 -19.96
CA GLU A 487 -22.40 13.64 -20.57
C GLU A 487 -23.51 13.90 -19.55
N ALA A 488 -23.85 12.92 -18.71
CA ALA A 488 -24.90 13.05 -17.69
C ALA A 488 -24.57 14.15 -16.68
N LEU A 489 -23.34 14.20 -16.18
CA LEU A 489 -22.91 15.23 -15.23
C LEU A 489 -22.81 16.61 -15.90
N THR A 490 -22.30 16.68 -17.13
CA THR A 490 -22.24 17.94 -17.89
C THR A 490 -23.63 18.49 -18.17
N LYS A 491 -24.61 17.64 -18.47
CA LYS A 491 -26.00 18.05 -18.68
C LYS A 491 -26.64 18.62 -17.43
N LYS A 492 -26.33 18.07 -16.25
CA LYS A 492 -26.92 18.52 -14.97
C LYS A 492 -26.25 19.78 -14.42
N TYR A 493 -24.93 19.81 -14.39
CA TYR A 493 -24.16 20.86 -13.70
C TYR A 493 -23.57 21.91 -14.65
N GLY A 494 -23.70 21.70 -15.97
CA GLY A 494 -23.08 22.54 -16.97
C GLY A 494 -21.64 22.11 -17.29
N LYS A 495 -21.02 22.83 -18.23
CA LYS A 495 -19.64 22.58 -18.64
C LYS A 495 -18.68 23.28 -17.68
N PHE A 496 -17.75 22.53 -17.11
CA PHE A 496 -16.63 23.08 -16.35
C PHE A 496 -15.46 23.36 -17.30
N GLU A 497 -14.98 24.60 -17.36
CA GLU A 497 -13.86 24.99 -18.23
C GLU A 497 -12.58 24.19 -17.91
N ASP A 498 -12.30 24.00 -16.62
CA ASP A 498 -11.15 23.24 -16.12
C ASP A 498 -11.38 21.71 -16.18
N GLY A 499 -12.62 21.26 -16.39
CA GLY A 499 -13.01 19.85 -16.39
C GLY A 499 -13.32 19.28 -14.99
N MET A 500 -13.39 17.95 -14.93
CA MET A 500 -13.74 17.18 -13.73
C MET A 500 -12.66 16.15 -13.41
N VAL A 501 -12.62 15.72 -12.15
CA VAL A 501 -11.76 14.62 -11.68
C VAL A 501 -12.56 13.60 -10.91
N ALA A 502 -12.22 12.31 -11.05
CA ALA A 502 -12.72 11.24 -10.21
C ALA A 502 -11.66 10.82 -9.19
N LYS A 503 -12.05 10.79 -7.91
CA LYS A 503 -11.28 10.25 -6.78
C LYS A 503 -11.78 8.84 -6.48
N ILE A 504 -10.91 7.84 -6.57
CA ILE A 504 -11.22 6.42 -6.35
C ILE A 504 -10.35 5.92 -5.20
N PHE A 505 -10.96 5.42 -4.12
CA PHE A 505 -10.22 5.06 -2.90
C PHE A 505 -10.99 4.08 -1.99
N TRP A 506 -10.29 3.50 -1.02
CA TRP A 506 -10.81 2.57 -0.02
C TRP A 506 -10.93 3.24 1.37
N GLY A 507 -12.11 3.81 1.63
CA GLY A 507 -12.44 4.42 2.92
C GLY A 507 -12.67 3.37 4.01
N GLU A 508 -12.35 3.68 5.26
CA GLU A 508 -12.62 2.78 6.39
C GLU A 508 -14.13 2.70 6.66
N ALA A 509 -14.66 1.48 6.71
CA ALA A 509 -16.09 1.23 6.84
C ALA A 509 -16.67 1.72 8.18
N SER A 510 -15.83 1.79 9.23
CA SER A 510 -16.23 2.25 10.55
C SER A 510 -16.26 3.76 10.72
N ARG A 511 -15.76 4.53 9.73
CA ARG A 511 -15.72 5.99 9.77
C ARG A 511 -16.93 6.58 9.03
N THR A 512 -17.34 7.77 9.46
CA THR A 512 -18.26 8.61 8.68
C THR A 512 -17.63 8.86 7.30
N SER A 513 -18.39 8.60 6.23
CA SER A 513 -17.87 8.63 4.86
C SER A 513 -17.66 10.07 4.38
N GLU A 514 -16.71 10.27 3.46
CA GLU A 514 -16.44 11.58 2.86
C GLU A 514 -17.70 12.24 2.26
N PRO A 515 -18.59 11.52 1.51
CA PRO A 515 -19.84 12.09 1.04
C PRO A 515 -20.77 12.61 2.15
N GLU A 516 -20.88 11.89 3.27
CA GLU A 516 -21.72 12.35 4.41
C GLU A 516 -21.11 13.56 5.13
N ILE A 517 -19.78 13.61 5.25
CA ILE A 517 -19.08 14.78 5.78
C ILE A 517 -19.30 15.98 4.85
N LEU A 518 -19.12 15.82 3.54
CA LEU A 518 -19.31 16.88 2.56
C LEU A 518 -20.76 17.40 2.52
N LYS A 519 -21.74 16.53 2.72
CA LYS A 519 -23.14 16.94 2.90
C LYS A 519 -23.31 17.88 4.09
N LYS A 520 -22.62 17.62 5.22
CA LYS A 520 -22.63 18.53 6.38
C LYS A 520 -21.92 19.85 6.07
N VAL A 521 -20.80 19.77 5.38
CA VAL A 521 -20.05 20.95 4.92
C VAL A 521 -20.92 21.84 4.01
N ASP A 522 -21.70 21.26 3.10
CA ASP A 522 -22.61 22.01 2.23
C ASP A 522 -23.72 22.74 3.01
N GLU A 523 -24.22 22.15 4.11
CA GLU A 523 -25.17 22.84 5.00
C GLU A 523 -24.54 24.05 5.72
N ILE A 524 -23.26 23.94 6.08
CA ILE A 524 -22.50 25.05 6.68
C ILE A 524 -22.20 26.12 5.62
N ALA A 525 -21.81 25.71 4.40
CA ALA A 525 -21.52 26.60 3.29
C ALA A 525 -22.71 27.50 2.90
N LYS A 526 -23.96 27.03 3.09
CA LYS A 526 -25.17 27.83 2.88
C LYS A 526 -25.35 28.97 3.89
N ARG A 527 -24.74 28.87 5.07
CA ARG A 527 -24.87 29.83 6.19
C ARG A 527 -23.64 30.73 6.35
N HIS A 528 -22.47 30.29 5.89
CA HIS A 528 -21.21 30.98 6.12
C HIS A 528 -20.47 31.28 4.80
N VAL A 529 -20.31 32.57 4.49
CA VAL A 529 -19.58 33.06 3.31
C VAL A 529 -18.11 32.62 3.29
N THR A 530 -17.51 32.39 4.46
CA THR A 530 -16.13 31.90 4.61
C THR A 530 -15.95 30.45 4.17
N VAL A 531 -17.03 29.69 4.04
CA VAL A 531 -17.05 28.29 3.59
C VAL A 531 -17.61 28.18 2.17
N GLN A 532 -18.56 29.05 1.81
CA GLN A 532 -19.20 29.06 0.49
C GLN A 532 -18.18 29.18 -0.64
N GLY A 533 -18.06 28.13 -1.47
CA GLY A 533 -17.12 28.09 -2.59
C GLY A 533 -15.66 27.85 -2.19
N HIS A 534 -15.37 27.62 -0.90
CA HIS A 534 -14.03 27.35 -0.35
C HIS A 534 -13.83 25.88 0.06
N VAL A 535 -14.69 24.99 -0.44
CA VAL A 535 -14.74 23.53 -0.20
C VAL A 535 -14.96 22.82 -1.55
N PRO A 536 -14.58 21.55 -1.71
CA PRO A 536 -14.67 20.87 -3.00
C PRO A 536 -16.13 20.64 -3.41
N GLU A 537 -16.41 20.91 -4.68
CA GLU A 537 -17.75 20.72 -5.25
C GLU A 537 -17.93 19.25 -5.65
N LEU A 538 -18.63 18.48 -4.80
CA LEU A 538 -18.96 17.08 -5.05
C LEU A 538 -20.14 16.98 -6.04
N LEU A 539 -19.86 16.54 -7.26
CA LEU A 539 -20.84 16.45 -8.34
C LEU A 539 -21.63 15.14 -8.28
N TRP A 540 -20.95 14.04 -7.95
CA TRP A 540 -21.52 12.71 -7.87
C TRP A 540 -20.65 11.76 -7.05
N HIS A 541 -21.22 10.70 -6.47
CA HIS A 541 -20.46 9.65 -5.81
C HIS A 541 -21.17 8.30 -5.87
N HIS A 542 -20.41 7.22 -5.71
CA HIS A 542 -20.92 5.87 -5.51
C HIS A 542 -20.08 5.10 -4.49
N THR A 543 -20.75 4.26 -3.71
CA THR A 543 -20.18 3.41 -2.67
C THR A 543 -20.43 1.96 -3.02
N PHE A 544 -19.37 1.17 -3.10
CA PHE A 544 -19.47 -0.24 -3.41
C PHE A 544 -19.88 -1.05 -2.17
N THR A 545 -20.58 -2.16 -2.34
CA THR A 545 -21.20 -2.89 -1.20
C THR A 545 -20.34 -3.99 -0.60
N ASN A 546 -19.14 -4.23 -1.14
CA ASN A 546 -18.30 -5.37 -0.76
C ASN A 546 -17.12 -4.90 0.12
N PRO A 547 -17.23 -4.97 1.46
CA PRO A 547 -16.14 -4.60 2.34
C PRO A 547 -15.02 -5.65 2.30
N THR A 548 -13.80 -5.23 2.63
CA THR A 548 -12.63 -6.12 2.75
C THR A 548 -12.73 -7.11 3.92
N SER A 549 -13.65 -6.90 4.88
CA SER A 549 -13.84 -7.83 6.01
C SER A 549 -14.40 -9.19 5.58
N ALA A 550 -15.13 -9.25 4.46
CA ALA A 550 -15.85 -10.46 4.04
C ALA A 550 -14.95 -11.70 3.90
N ILE A 551 -13.73 -11.54 3.36
CA ILE A 551 -12.78 -12.66 3.25
C ILE A 551 -12.23 -13.08 4.62
N ARG A 552 -12.03 -12.12 5.54
CA ARG A 552 -11.54 -12.41 6.90
C ARG A 552 -12.59 -13.16 7.71
N GLU A 553 -13.86 -12.78 7.55
CA GLU A 553 -15.00 -13.51 8.12
C GLU A 553 -15.07 -14.94 7.58
N ALA A 554 -14.93 -15.12 6.26
CA ALA A 554 -14.94 -16.44 5.62
C ALA A 554 -13.76 -17.34 6.03
N LEU A 555 -12.63 -16.74 6.43
CA LEU A 555 -11.41 -17.44 6.85
C LEU A 555 -11.27 -17.58 8.37
N ASP A 556 -12.27 -17.11 9.15
CA ASP A 556 -12.25 -17.07 10.61
C ASP A 556 -11.01 -16.33 11.19
N VAL A 557 -10.60 -15.25 10.51
CA VAL A 557 -9.50 -14.39 10.97
C VAL A 557 -10.02 -13.46 12.07
N SER A 558 -9.23 -13.30 13.14
CA SER A 558 -9.60 -12.45 14.28
C SER A 558 -9.80 -10.98 13.92
N GLU A 559 -10.77 -10.35 14.59
CA GLU A 559 -11.15 -8.94 14.41
C GLU A 559 -11.40 -8.54 12.93
N PRO A 560 -12.27 -9.24 12.18
CA PRO A 560 -12.35 -9.10 10.73
C PRO A 560 -12.83 -7.72 10.26
N THR A 561 -13.60 -7.01 11.09
CA THR A 561 -14.11 -5.66 10.78
C THR A 561 -13.12 -4.55 11.12
N LYS A 562 -12.06 -4.84 11.88
CA LYS A 562 -11.07 -3.85 12.30
C LYS A 562 -10.24 -3.39 11.11
N GLY A 563 -10.33 -2.10 10.79
CA GLY A 563 -9.69 -1.53 9.60
C GLY A 563 -10.33 -2.00 8.29
N SER A 564 -11.54 -2.57 8.33
CA SER A 564 -12.30 -2.94 7.12
C SER A 564 -12.52 -1.72 6.24
N ARG A 565 -12.39 -1.90 4.93
CA ARG A 565 -12.49 -0.82 3.94
C ARG A 565 -13.53 -1.12 2.88
N VAL A 566 -14.08 -0.05 2.34
CA VAL A 566 -15.06 -0.06 1.25
C VAL A 566 -14.53 0.83 0.13
N LEU A 567 -14.69 0.40 -1.11
CA LEU A 567 -14.32 1.18 -2.29
C LEU A 567 -15.35 2.31 -2.51
N TYR A 568 -14.85 3.48 -2.89
CA TYR A 568 -15.61 4.67 -3.26
C TYR A 568 -15.12 5.22 -4.60
N ILE A 569 -16.04 5.84 -5.34
CA ILE A 569 -15.73 6.77 -6.43
C ILE A 569 -16.49 8.07 -6.20
N LEU A 570 -15.78 9.19 -6.18
CA LEU A 570 -16.35 10.54 -6.04
C LEU A 570 -15.90 11.38 -7.24
N VAL A 571 -16.81 12.14 -7.83
CA VAL A 571 -16.52 13.05 -8.95
C VAL A 571 -16.63 14.48 -8.47
N PHE A 572 -15.58 15.25 -8.71
CA PHE A 572 -15.45 16.65 -8.32
C PHE A 572 -15.16 17.52 -9.53
N ARG A 573 -15.45 18.82 -9.41
CA ARG A 573 -14.84 19.83 -10.28
C ARG A 573 -13.30 19.76 -10.14
N LYS A 574 -12.57 19.89 -11.25
CA LYS A 574 -11.10 19.96 -11.21
C LYS A 574 -10.63 21.22 -10.48
N LEU A 575 -9.64 21.07 -9.61
CA LEU A 575 -8.97 22.13 -8.87
C LEU A 575 -7.47 22.14 -9.16
N PHE A 576 -6.81 23.26 -8.91
CA PHE A 576 -5.37 23.43 -9.08
C PHE A 576 -4.66 23.44 -7.72
N PRO A 577 -3.49 22.81 -7.58
CA PRO A 577 -2.77 22.78 -6.30
C PRO A 577 -2.24 24.17 -5.95
N ILE A 578 -2.25 24.50 -4.65
CA ILE A 578 -1.72 25.77 -4.13
C ILE A 578 -0.24 25.99 -4.50
N THR A 579 0.50 24.91 -4.75
CA THR A 579 1.93 24.95 -5.08
C THR A 579 2.24 25.62 -6.41
N GLN A 580 1.23 25.86 -7.26
CA GLN A 580 1.37 26.65 -8.50
C GLN A 580 1.38 28.16 -8.25
N LEU A 581 0.96 28.61 -7.07
CA LEU A 581 0.88 30.03 -6.72
C LEU A 581 2.17 30.53 -6.08
N HIS A 582 2.37 31.84 -6.09
CA HIS A 582 3.48 32.51 -5.41
C HIS A 582 3.09 33.92 -4.96
N GLY A 583 3.91 34.52 -4.08
CA GLY A 583 3.71 35.88 -3.60
C GLY A 583 2.33 36.09 -2.96
N LYS A 584 1.68 37.21 -3.31
CA LYS A 584 0.40 37.61 -2.74
C LYS A 584 -0.74 36.65 -3.08
N GLU A 585 -0.76 36.08 -4.28
CA GLU A 585 -1.78 35.13 -4.72
C GLU A 585 -1.76 33.85 -3.88
N PHE A 586 -0.55 33.34 -3.60
CA PHE A 586 -0.35 32.22 -2.69
C PHE A 586 -0.84 32.53 -1.27
N PHE A 587 -0.46 33.69 -0.75
CA PHE A 587 -0.88 34.13 0.59
C PHE A 587 -2.41 34.25 0.68
N ASP A 588 -3.05 34.87 -0.32
CA ASP A 588 -4.49 35.08 -0.36
C ASP A 588 -5.26 33.75 -0.36
N VAL A 589 -4.85 32.79 -1.19
CA VAL A 589 -5.46 31.45 -1.22
C VAL A 589 -5.22 30.69 0.09
N TRP A 590 -4.01 30.71 0.63
CA TRP A 590 -3.69 30.06 1.91
C TRP A 590 -4.53 30.62 3.06
N ARG A 591 -4.70 31.95 3.12
CA ARG A 591 -5.54 32.64 4.11
C ARG A 591 -7.03 32.31 3.96
N GLN A 592 -7.53 32.18 2.74
CA GLN A 592 -8.90 31.74 2.47
C GLN A 592 -9.15 30.33 3.03
N CYS A 593 -8.21 29.39 2.82
CA CYS A 593 -8.32 28.04 3.37
C CYS A 593 -8.33 28.02 4.90
N ILE A 594 -7.50 28.85 5.56
CA ILE A 594 -7.52 29.00 7.04
C ILE A 594 -8.89 29.52 7.52
N SER A 595 -9.46 30.50 6.82
CA SER A 595 -10.74 31.10 7.19
C SER A 595 -11.91 30.11 7.05
N CYS A 596 -11.90 29.31 5.98
CA CYS A 596 -12.83 28.21 5.77
C CYS A 596 -12.68 27.15 6.89
N HIS A 597 -11.45 26.69 7.14
CA HIS A 597 -11.14 25.70 8.18
C HIS A 597 -11.59 26.15 9.58
N LEU A 598 -11.32 27.41 9.98
CA LEU A 598 -11.76 27.97 11.26
C LEU A 598 -13.27 27.90 11.44
N THR A 599 -14.01 28.23 10.37
CA THR A 599 -15.47 28.23 10.40
C THR A 599 -16.00 26.81 10.53
N LEU A 600 -15.46 25.88 9.75
CA LEU A 600 -15.82 24.45 9.82
C LEU A 600 -15.54 23.86 11.21
N TRP A 601 -14.39 24.18 11.80
CA TRP A 601 -14.05 23.73 13.16
C TRP A 601 -15.07 24.22 14.19
N LYS A 602 -15.44 25.50 14.14
CA LYS A 602 -16.44 26.09 15.05
C LYS A 602 -17.83 25.47 14.87
N GLU A 603 -18.16 25.04 13.67
CA GLU A 603 -19.42 24.33 13.35
C GLU A 603 -19.34 22.81 13.58
N GLY A 604 -18.24 22.31 14.15
CA GLY A 604 -18.09 20.90 14.55
C GLY A 604 -17.62 19.95 13.44
N VAL A 605 -17.04 20.47 12.36
CA VAL A 605 -16.38 19.66 11.32
C VAL A 605 -14.86 19.81 11.46
N TYR A 606 -14.18 18.71 11.77
CA TYR A 606 -12.73 18.70 12.01
C TYR A 606 -11.99 18.06 10.85
N HIS A 607 -11.18 18.85 10.12
CA HIS A 607 -10.46 18.40 8.93
C HIS A 607 -9.31 17.43 9.23
N ARG A 608 -8.45 17.78 10.20
CA ARG A 608 -7.34 16.97 10.74
C ARG A 608 -6.22 16.52 9.80
N ASP A 609 -6.33 16.75 8.48
CA ASP A 609 -5.26 16.47 7.51
C ASP A 609 -4.87 17.70 6.66
N VAL A 610 -4.41 18.76 7.30
CA VAL A 610 -3.90 19.94 6.59
C VAL A 610 -2.55 19.62 5.95
N SER A 611 -2.48 19.66 4.62
CA SER A 611 -1.27 19.37 3.84
C SER A 611 -1.24 20.20 2.54
N PRO A 612 -0.10 20.35 1.85
CA PRO A 612 -0.02 21.09 0.59
C PRO A 612 -0.90 20.48 -0.52
N GLY A 613 -1.15 19.17 -0.49
CA GLY A 613 -2.02 18.49 -1.45
C GLY A 613 -3.50 18.81 -1.26
N ASN A 614 -3.88 19.21 -0.04
CA ASN A 614 -5.26 19.48 0.37
C ASN A 614 -5.60 20.98 0.30
N LEU A 615 -4.62 21.85 0.01
CA LEU A 615 -4.84 23.25 -0.27
C LEU A 615 -4.84 23.46 -1.78
N MET A 616 -5.98 23.85 -2.33
CA MET A 616 -6.19 23.98 -3.77
C MET A 616 -6.84 25.32 -4.11
N TRP A 617 -7.05 25.59 -5.40
CA TRP A 617 -7.71 26.79 -5.88
C TRP A 617 -8.36 26.58 -7.25
N TYR A 618 -9.25 27.51 -7.63
CA TYR A 618 -9.82 27.60 -8.99
C TYR A 618 -10.13 29.06 -9.36
N TRP A 619 -10.40 29.30 -10.64
CA TRP A 619 -10.84 30.60 -11.15
C TRP A 619 -12.35 30.78 -11.05
N LYS A 620 -12.77 31.93 -10.51
CA LYS A 620 -14.16 32.40 -10.51
C LYS A 620 -14.20 33.91 -10.68
N ASP A 621 -14.89 34.39 -11.71
CA ASP A 621 -15.10 35.82 -11.97
C ASP A 621 -13.80 36.64 -11.94
N GLY A 622 -12.73 36.12 -12.55
CA GLY A 622 -11.41 36.75 -12.59
C GLY A 622 -10.63 36.75 -11.27
N LYS A 623 -11.11 36.02 -10.26
CA LYS A 623 -10.44 35.87 -8.95
C LYS A 623 -10.06 34.41 -8.69
N ARG A 624 -8.98 34.22 -7.94
CA ARG A 624 -8.59 32.90 -7.42
C ARG A 624 -9.30 32.64 -6.09
N ILE A 625 -10.04 31.55 -6.05
CA ILE A 625 -10.77 31.09 -4.88
C ILE A 625 -10.01 29.90 -4.29
N GLY A 626 -9.57 30.02 -3.03
CA GLY A 626 -8.91 28.95 -2.30
C GLY A 626 -9.90 27.92 -1.80
N VAL A 627 -9.53 26.65 -1.90
CA VAL A 627 -10.36 25.50 -1.52
C VAL A 627 -9.57 24.63 -0.56
N LEU A 628 -10.16 24.36 0.61
CA LEU A 628 -9.71 23.28 1.49
C LEU A 628 -10.35 21.99 1.00
N ASN A 629 -9.54 21.11 0.42
CA ASN A 629 -9.94 19.86 -0.22
C ASN A 629 -9.64 18.64 0.67
N ASP A 630 -10.25 17.50 0.32
CA ASP A 630 -10.03 16.17 0.90
C ASP A 630 -10.55 15.98 2.35
N TYR A 631 -11.82 15.54 2.46
CA TYR A 631 -12.52 15.38 3.74
C TYR A 631 -12.58 13.92 4.22
N ASP A 632 -11.85 13.01 3.60
CA ASP A 632 -11.92 11.58 3.91
C ASP A 632 -11.38 11.20 5.30
N LEU A 633 -10.47 12.00 5.86
CA LEU A 633 -9.94 11.88 7.22
C LEU A 633 -10.62 12.83 8.20
N SER A 634 -11.65 13.56 7.77
CA SER A 634 -12.42 14.43 8.64
C SER A 634 -13.28 13.62 9.62
N SER A 635 -13.79 14.32 10.63
CA SER A 635 -14.70 13.78 11.64
C SER A 635 -15.66 14.87 12.10
N LEU A 636 -16.78 14.45 12.67
CA LEU A 636 -17.79 15.34 13.24
C LEU A 636 -17.68 15.40 14.76
N ALA A 637 -18.08 16.51 15.37
CA ALA A 637 -18.02 16.71 16.81
C ALA A 637 -18.88 15.71 17.62
N ASP A 638 -19.91 15.15 16.98
CA ASP A 638 -20.85 14.18 17.51
C ASP A 638 -20.50 12.72 17.18
N ASP A 639 -19.42 12.46 16.44
CA ASP A 639 -18.98 11.09 16.15
C ASP A 639 -18.65 10.33 17.46
N PRO A 640 -19.12 9.08 17.63
CA PRO A 640 -18.92 8.29 18.84
C PRO A 640 -17.47 7.79 19.06
N GLY A 641 -16.54 8.13 18.17
CA GLY A 641 -15.14 7.75 18.24
C GLY A 641 -14.34 8.51 19.32
N PRO A 642 -13.15 8.02 19.71
CA PRO A 642 -12.30 8.77 20.63
C PRO A 642 -11.95 10.13 20.02
N ARG A 643 -12.33 11.21 20.70
CA ARG A 643 -12.15 12.63 20.30
C ARG A 643 -10.67 13.07 20.13
N GLY A 644 -9.72 12.15 20.12
CA GLY A 644 -8.27 12.39 20.02
C GLY A 644 -7.41 11.22 19.47
N ASN A 645 -7.99 10.12 18.99
CA ASN A 645 -7.20 8.91 18.64
C ASN A 645 -7.27 8.51 17.15
N GLU A 646 -7.92 9.31 16.31
CA GLU A 646 -7.88 9.08 14.86
C GLU A 646 -6.53 9.58 14.34
N ARG A 647 -5.67 8.63 14.01
CA ARG A 647 -4.33 8.87 13.44
C ARG A 647 -4.45 9.43 12.03
N THR A 648 -4.69 10.73 11.93
CA THR A 648 -4.85 11.44 10.67
C THR A 648 -3.82 12.56 10.59
N GLY A 649 -3.15 12.66 9.46
CA GLY A 649 -2.20 13.73 9.21
C GLY A 649 -0.93 13.26 8.50
N THR A 650 -0.49 14.07 7.57
CA THR A 650 0.79 13.89 6.88
C THR A 650 1.95 14.27 7.82
N VAL A 651 2.85 13.31 8.14
CA VAL A 651 3.92 13.46 9.17
C VAL A 651 4.69 14.79 9.10
N PRO A 652 5.18 15.25 7.93
CA PRO A 652 5.83 16.56 7.80
C PRO A 652 5.00 17.77 8.23
N PHE A 653 3.67 17.68 8.25
CA PHE A 653 2.76 18.78 8.57
C PHE A 653 2.07 18.61 9.93
N MET A 654 2.11 17.41 10.54
CA MET A 654 1.62 17.19 11.90
C MET A 654 2.29 18.12 12.92
N ALA A 655 1.50 18.60 13.90
CA ALA A 655 2.00 19.44 14.98
C ALA A 655 3.00 18.71 15.89
N LEU A 656 3.93 19.45 16.51
CA LEU A 656 4.99 18.91 17.38
C LEU A 656 4.48 18.04 18.54
N ASP A 657 3.30 18.35 19.09
CA ASP A 657 2.65 17.56 20.15
C ASP A 657 2.17 16.19 19.65
N LEU A 658 1.64 16.16 18.42
CA LEU A 658 1.12 14.94 17.79
C LEU A 658 2.25 14.01 17.33
N LEU A 659 3.45 14.55 17.09
CA LEU A 659 4.64 13.76 16.73
C LEU A 659 5.34 13.08 17.94
N THR A 660 4.85 13.29 19.17
CA THR A 660 5.37 12.61 20.37
C THR A 660 4.92 11.15 20.43
N LYS A 661 5.53 10.31 21.29
CA LYS A 661 5.05 8.94 21.52
C LYS A 661 3.58 8.90 21.93
N ASP A 662 3.17 9.79 22.83
CA ASP A 662 1.78 9.88 23.28
C ASP A 662 0.86 10.39 22.19
N GLY A 663 1.29 11.38 21.40
CA GLY A 663 0.56 11.85 20.22
C GLY A 663 0.33 10.73 19.20
N GLN A 664 1.39 9.98 18.88
CA GLN A 664 1.33 8.81 18.00
C GLN A 664 0.50 7.65 18.59
N GLN A 665 0.33 7.61 19.91
CA GLN A 665 -0.57 6.66 20.59
C GLN A 665 -2.02 7.17 20.69
N GLY A 666 -2.33 8.36 20.14
CA GLY A 666 -3.65 8.97 20.24
C GLY A 666 -3.99 9.48 21.64
N LYS A 667 -3.01 9.63 22.54
CA LYS A 667 -3.25 10.09 23.92
C LYS A 667 -3.35 11.62 24.02
N VAL A 668 -2.95 12.33 22.96
CA VAL A 668 -3.01 13.79 22.88
C VAL A 668 -4.31 14.19 22.20
N LYS A 669 -5.18 14.92 22.90
CA LYS A 669 -6.40 15.50 22.32
C LYS A 669 -6.03 16.40 21.14
N HIS A 670 -6.70 16.23 20.00
CA HIS A 670 -6.52 17.10 18.85
C HIS A 670 -7.24 18.44 19.08
N LEU A 671 -6.54 19.55 18.91
CA LEU A 671 -7.04 20.91 19.12
C LEU A 671 -6.84 21.72 17.84
N TYR A 672 -7.61 22.80 17.65
CA TYR A 672 -7.52 23.63 16.44
C TYR A 672 -6.10 24.17 16.21
N ARG A 673 -5.40 24.54 17.30
CA ARG A 673 -4.00 24.99 17.24
C ARG A 673 -3.06 24.00 16.55
N HIS A 674 -3.36 22.70 16.58
CA HIS A 674 -2.58 21.70 15.86
C HIS A 674 -2.74 21.84 14.34
N ASP A 675 -3.97 22.05 13.86
CA ASP A 675 -4.23 22.27 12.44
C ASP A 675 -3.68 23.65 12.00
N LEU A 676 -3.74 24.67 12.85
CA LEU A 676 -3.12 25.97 12.56
C LEU A 676 -1.60 25.88 12.48
N GLU A 677 -0.96 25.09 13.36
CA GLU A 677 0.46 24.75 13.25
C GLU A 677 0.75 24.02 11.92
N SER A 678 -0.12 23.11 11.49
CA SER A 678 0.00 22.45 10.17
C SER A 678 -0.04 23.45 9.01
N PHE A 679 -0.94 24.44 9.02
CA PHE A 679 -0.95 25.51 8.00
C PHE A 679 0.38 26.28 7.93
N MET A 680 1.02 26.54 9.07
CA MET A 680 2.33 27.20 9.12
C MET A 680 3.44 26.30 8.54
N TRP A 681 3.41 24.99 8.83
CA TRP A 681 4.33 24.02 8.24
C TRP A 681 4.14 23.90 6.72
N VAL A 682 2.90 23.92 6.22
CA VAL A 682 2.59 23.95 4.78
C VAL A 682 3.14 25.21 4.12
N PHE A 683 2.99 26.37 4.77
CA PHE A 683 3.54 27.63 4.26
C PHE A 683 5.06 27.57 4.13
N ALA A 684 5.76 27.10 5.17
CA ALA A 684 7.21 26.91 5.14
C ALA A 684 7.64 25.92 4.06
N TRP A 685 6.89 24.81 3.91
CA TRP A 685 7.15 23.78 2.92
C TRP A 685 7.12 24.31 1.48
N ILE A 686 6.09 25.09 1.14
CA ILE A 686 5.94 25.65 -0.21
C ILE A 686 7.02 26.72 -0.46
N CYS A 687 7.18 27.67 0.48
CA CYS A 687 8.18 28.74 0.36
C CYS A 687 9.62 28.24 0.22
N LEU A 688 9.97 27.09 0.82
CA LEU A 688 11.33 26.55 0.75
C LEU A 688 11.54 25.53 -0.37
N ARG A 689 10.48 25.08 -1.05
CA ARG A 689 10.58 24.06 -2.10
C ARG A 689 10.16 24.54 -3.48
N TYR A 690 9.43 25.64 -3.61
CA TYR A 690 8.90 26.13 -4.88
C TYR A 690 9.34 27.56 -5.18
N ARG A 691 9.58 27.86 -6.46
CA ARG A 691 9.81 29.21 -6.98
C ARG A 691 8.91 29.46 -8.16
N GLN A 692 8.12 30.53 -8.11
CA GLN A 692 7.19 30.91 -9.18
C GLN A 692 6.31 29.72 -9.65
N GLY A 693 5.80 28.94 -8.69
CA GLY A 693 4.98 27.75 -8.98
C GLY A 693 5.74 26.49 -9.42
N VAL A 694 7.08 26.54 -9.52
CA VAL A 694 7.92 25.43 -9.97
C VAL A 694 8.69 24.79 -8.82
N LEU A 695 8.64 23.46 -8.71
CA LEU A 695 9.38 22.71 -7.71
C LEU A 695 10.90 22.82 -7.96
N LEU A 696 11.64 23.22 -6.92
CA LEU A 696 13.08 23.38 -6.97
C LEU A 696 13.83 22.05 -7.17
N SER A 697 15.07 22.15 -7.66
CA SER A 697 15.98 21.01 -7.72
C SER A 697 16.27 20.47 -6.32
N ARG A 698 16.47 19.16 -6.19
CA ARG A 698 16.61 18.48 -4.89
C ARG A 698 17.66 19.10 -3.96
N ARG A 699 18.78 19.60 -4.49
CA ARG A 699 19.85 20.22 -3.68
C ARG A 699 19.42 21.52 -2.98
N LEU A 700 18.34 22.12 -3.45
CA LEU A 700 17.79 23.38 -2.94
C LEU A 700 16.51 23.16 -2.12
N ARG A 701 16.16 21.92 -1.79
CA ARG A 701 14.94 21.57 -1.04
C ARG A 701 15.30 21.01 0.33
N PRO A 702 15.51 21.88 1.34
CA PRO A 702 16.03 21.45 2.65
C PRO A 702 15.08 20.55 3.44
N LEU A 703 13.78 20.55 3.12
CA LEU A 703 12.76 19.82 3.87
C LEU A 703 12.40 18.44 3.28
N ASP A 704 12.94 18.08 2.12
CA ASP A 704 12.60 16.83 1.41
C ASP A 704 12.76 15.58 2.29
N GLU A 705 13.75 15.58 3.19
CA GLU A 705 14.05 14.42 4.02
C GLU A 705 12.95 14.13 5.04
N TRP A 706 12.23 15.16 5.50
CA TRP A 706 11.14 15.04 6.48
C TRP A 706 10.04 14.10 5.99
N ALA A 707 9.79 14.08 4.67
CA ALA A 707 8.82 13.18 4.05
C ALA A 707 9.16 11.70 4.19
N THR A 708 10.38 11.36 4.63
CA THR A 708 10.87 9.98 4.73
C THR A 708 11.20 9.57 6.15
N LEU A 709 11.02 10.48 7.12
CA LEU A 709 11.29 10.23 8.54
C LEU A 709 10.04 9.67 9.22
N ASP A 710 10.26 8.89 10.29
CA ASP A 710 9.19 8.59 11.23
C ASP A 710 8.78 9.84 12.02
N ALA A 711 7.68 9.76 12.77
CA ALA A 711 7.13 10.88 13.50
C ALA A 711 8.11 11.48 14.53
N ILE A 712 8.87 10.64 15.24
CA ILE A 712 9.77 11.07 16.31
C ILE A 712 10.99 11.76 15.71
N ALA A 713 11.56 11.19 14.64
CA ALA A 713 12.66 11.79 13.90
C ALA A 713 12.23 13.11 13.24
N CYS A 714 11.05 13.17 12.61
CA CYS A 714 10.51 14.39 12.02
C CYS A 714 10.31 15.49 13.08
N ARG A 715 9.85 15.13 14.29
CA ARG A 715 9.75 16.08 15.41
C ARG A 715 11.08 16.73 15.75
N LYS A 716 12.15 15.94 15.78
CA LYS A 716 13.49 16.44 16.10
C LYS A 716 13.96 17.44 15.04
N GLU A 717 13.86 17.08 13.77
CA GLU A 717 14.23 17.97 12.66
C GLU A 717 13.43 19.28 12.65
N LYS A 718 12.12 19.22 12.97
CA LYS A 718 11.29 20.42 13.12
C LYS A 718 11.79 21.34 14.24
N LEU A 719 12.13 20.79 15.39
CA LEU A 719 12.68 21.58 16.51
C LEU A 719 14.01 22.22 16.11
N ASP A 720 14.92 21.45 15.50
CA ASP A 720 16.21 21.95 15.02
C ASP A 720 16.03 23.09 14.01
N PHE A 721 15.04 22.96 13.09
CA PHE A 721 14.66 24.01 12.15
C PHE A 721 14.13 25.28 12.84
N LEU A 722 13.30 25.16 13.87
CA LEU A 722 12.81 26.32 14.65
C LEU A 722 13.95 27.04 15.39
N HIS A 723 15.00 26.33 15.80
CA HIS A 723 16.16 26.91 16.46
C HIS A 723 17.17 27.55 15.48
N SER A 724 17.18 27.13 14.22
CA SER A 724 18.19 27.54 13.22
C SER A 724 17.56 27.84 11.85
N LEU A 725 16.78 28.92 11.74
CA LEU A 725 16.09 29.28 10.49
C LEU A 725 16.98 29.99 9.46
N THR A 726 17.95 30.79 9.93
CA THR A 726 18.79 31.67 9.08
C THR A 726 19.51 30.95 7.93
N PRO A 727 20.07 29.73 8.11
CA PRO A 727 20.75 29.01 7.02
C PRO A 727 19.82 28.60 5.87
N PHE A 728 18.50 28.59 6.08
CA PHE A 728 17.52 28.16 5.09
C PHE A 728 16.95 29.32 4.26
N ALA A 729 17.34 30.56 4.54
CA ALA A 729 16.89 31.75 3.82
C ALA A 729 17.38 31.73 2.36
N PRO A 730 16.49 31.57 1.38
CA PRO A 730 16.88 31.62 -0.01
C PRO A 730 17.27 33.04 -0.42
N SER A 731 18.26 33.20 -1.29
CA SER A 731 18.71 34.52 -1.74
C SER A 731 17.67 35.28 -2.58
N ASP A 732 16.69 34.57 -3.13
CA ASP A 732 15.71 35.04 -4.11
C ASP A 732 14.27 35.11 -3.58
N ILE A 733 14.04 34.80 -2.30
CA ILE A 733 12.69 34.85 -1.72
C ILE A 733 12.24 36.30 -1.51
N ASP A 734 10.96 36.56 -1.80
CA ASP A 734 10.33 37.84 -1.51
C ASP A 734 10.41 38.17 -0.01
N LYS A 735 10.78 39.41 0.33
CA LYS A 735 10.98 39.87 1.71
C LYS A 735 9.72 39.73 2.55
N LEU A 736 8.56 40.01 1.96
CA LEU A 736 7.28 40.01 2.65
C LEU A 736 6.84 38.57 2.95
N THR A 737 6.98 37.67 1.98
CA THR A 737 6.77 36.22 2.11
C THR A 737 7.71 35.59 3.14
N TRP A 738 9.01 35.93 3.10
CA TRP A 738 9.98 35.51 4.10
C TRP A 738 9.65 36.03 5.49
N GLY A 739 9.22 37.29 5.58
CA GLY A 739 8.75 37.91 6.81
C GLY A 739 7.57 37.15 7.44
N VAL A 740 6.59 36.72 6.64
CA VAL A 740 5.51 35.86 7.14
C VAL A 740 6.05 34.52 7.65
N LEU A 741 6.90 33.83 6.88
CA LEU A 741 7.47 32.54 7.29
C LEU A 741 8.21 32.65 8.63
N VAL A 742 9.11 33.61 8.76
CA VAL A 742 9.88 33.85 10.00
C VAL A 742 8.93 34.08 11.17
N ASN A 743 7.89 34.90 10.97
CA ASN A 743 6.91 35.19 11.99
C ASN A 743 6.08 33.96 12.39
N CYS A 744 5.67 33.11 11.44
CA CYS A 744 5.05 31.81 11.73
C CYS A 744 5.96 30.95 12.63
N MET A 745 7.23 30.81 12.25
CA MET A 745 8.18 29.98 13.01
C MET A 745 8.45 30.55 14.42
N LEU A 746 8.48 31.87 14.58
CA LEU A 746 8.59 32.52 15.90
C LEU A 746 7.37 32.27 16.78
N VAL A 747 6.16 32.27 16.23
CA VAL A 747 4.94 31.90 16.95
C VAL A 747 5.03 30.46 17.43
N LEU A 748 5.40 29.52 16.55
CA LEU A 748 5.55 28.10 16.90
C LEU A 748 6.63 27.87 17.96
N LYS A 749 7.79 28.53 17.83
CA LYS A 749 8.88 28.42 18.81
C LYS A 749 8.45 28.91 20.19
N ARG A 750 7.87 30.10 20.29
CA ARG A 750 7.39 30.66 21.56
C ARG A 750 6.33 29.79 22.20
N ASP A 751 5.42 29.24 21.39
CA ASP A 751 4.39 28.33 21.88
C ASP A 751 4.95 27.00 22.38
N ALA A 752 5.95 26.43 21.69
CA ALA A 752 6.66 25.24 22.14
C ALA A 752 7.43 25.47 23.46
N ASP A 753 8.14 26.60 23.57
CA ASP A 753 8.88 27.00 24.78
C ASP A 753 7.93 27.20 25.97
N ASN A 754 6.81 27.90 25.77
CA ASN A 754 5.79 28.11 26.81
C ASN A 754 5.19 26.79 27.30
N ARG A 755 4.89 25.86 26.40
CA ARG A 755 4.35 24.53 26.76
C ARG A 755 5.38 23.69 27.52
N TYR A 756 6.65 23.76 27.12
CA TYR A 756 7.73 23.11 27.87
C TYR A 756 7.82 23.66 29.29
N TYR A 757 7.78 24.99 29.45
CA TYR A 757 7.78 25.65 30.74
C TYR A 757 6.59 25.24 31.62
N LEU A 758 5.37 25.26 31.07
CA LEU A 758 4.16 24.85 31.80
C LEU A 758 4.20 23.39 32.25
N ARG A 759 4.71 22.47 31.42
CA ARG A 759 4.87 21.06 31.81
C ARG A 759 5.90 20.90 32.93
N PHE A 760 7.00 21.65 32.87
CA PHE A 760 8.03 21.64 33.89
C PHE A 760 7.48 22.13 35.23
N THR A 761 6.78 23.28 35.26
CA THR A 761 6.22 23.84 36.50
C THR A 761 5.08 22.99 37.08
N SER A 762 4.27 22.35 36.23
CA SER A 762 3.20 21.43 36.66
C SER A 762 3.75 20.14 37.31
N SER A 763 4.96 19.72 36.94
CA SER A 763 5.61 18.53 37.52
C SER A 763 6.28 18.79 38.88
N SER A 764 6.41 20.05 39.29
CA SER A 764 7.12 20.48 40.50
C SER A 764 6.23 20.80 41.73
N GLY A 765 4.96 20.40 41.74
CA GLY A 765 4.19 20.30 43.00
C GLY A 765 3.07 21.32 43.24
N GLU A 766 2.42 21.86 42.20
CA GLU A 766 1.10 22.47 42.36
C GLU A 766 0.07 21.70 41.53
N SER A 767 -0.86 21.05 42.24
CA SER A 767 -2.03 20.39 41.68
C SER A 767 -3.01 21.43 41.13
N GLN A 768 -2.72 21.97 39.96
CA GLN A 768 -3.77 22.35 39.03
C GLN A 768 -3.81 21.27 37.95
N GLN A 769 -4.86 20.44 37.98
CA GLN A 769 -5.30 19.79 36.75
C GLN A 769 -5.41 20.92 35.72
N PRO A 770 -4.70 20.88 34.58
CA PRO A 770 -4.99 21.83 33.53
C PRO A 770 -6.42 21.51 33.10
N ASN A 771 -7.36 22.36 33.50
CA ASN A 771 -8.71 22.37 32.95
C ASN A 771 -8.56 22.29 31.44
N ALA A 772 -9.21 21.27 30.86
CA ALA A 772 -9.12 20.87 29.48
C ALA A 772 -9.83 21.85 28.51
N GLU A 773 -9.71 23.15 28.77
CA GLU A 773 -10.11 24.21 27.87
C GLU A 773 -8.98 24.45 26.86
N ASP A 774 -9.36 24.68 25.60
CA ASP A 774 -8.44 25.04 24.52
C ASP A 774 -7.65 26.27 25.01
N PRO A 775 -6.30 26.23 25.11
CA PRO A 775 -5.55 27.45 25.39
C PRO A 775 -5.99 28.49 24.36
N ASP A 776 -6.68 29.52 24.87
CA ASP A 776 -7.52 30.47 24.15
C ASP A 776 -7.22 30.50 22.64
N LEU A 777 -8.04 29.77 21.87
CA LEU A 777 -7.96 29.69 20.41
C LEU A 777 -7.77 31.09 19.82
N ASP A 778 -8.50 32.06 20.37
CA ASP A 778 -8.46 33.44 19.92
C ASP A 778 -7.11 34.09 20.27
N ALA A 779 -6.47 33.75 21.39
CA ALA A 779 -5.11 34.20 21.70
C ALA A 779 -4.04 33.60 20.78
N PHE A 780 -4.12 32.30 20.46
CA PHE A 780 -3.15 31.69 19.52
C PHE A 780 -3.34 32.24 18.10
N LEU A 781 -4.60 32.34 17.65
CA LEU A 781 -4.95 32.95 16.38
C LEU A 781 -4.52 34.42 16.32
N SER A 782 -4.77 35.20 17.37
CA SER A 782 -4.39 36.62 17.44
C SER A 782 -2.88 36.79 17.33
N LYS A 783 -2.07 35.99 18.04
CA LYS A 783 -0.59 36.06 17.94
C LYS A 783 -0.09 35.84 16.52
N PHE A 784 -0.82 35.04 15.75
CA PHE A 784 -0.51 34.71 14.38
C PHE A 784 -1.00 35.78 13.39
N THR A 785 -2.24 36.23 13.50
CA THR A 785 -2.87 37.15 12.52
C THR A 785 -2.56 38.63 12.77
N SER A 786 -2.02 39.01 13.94
CA SER A 786 -1.68 40.40 14.26
C SER A 786 -0.26 40.82 13.82
N LEU A 787 0.48 39.95 13.14
CA LEU A 787 1.87 40.20 12.75
C LEU A 787 1.95 41.20 11.59
N GLY A 788 2.92 42.13 11.61
CA GLY A 788 3.00 43.24 10.65
C GLY A 788 2.96 42.80 9.17
N HIS A 789 3.77 41.80 8.81
CA HIS A 789 3.82 41.27 7.43
C HIS A 789 2.50 40.58 7.02
N TRP A 790 1.80 39.94 7.97
CA TRP A 790 0.48 39.38 7.73
C TRP A 790 -0.53 40.47 7.41
N VAL A 791 -0.56 41.52 8.24
CA VAL A 791 -1.46 42.67 8.08
C VAL A 791 -1.19 43.38 6.76
N GLU A 792 0.08 43.52 6.36
CA GLU A 792 0.46 44.14 5.09
C GLU A 792 -0.02 43.35 3.88
N LEU A 793 0.20 42.03 3.84
CA LEU A 793 -0.27 41.16 2.75
C LEU A 793 -1.80 41.01 2.70
N SER A 794 -2.48 41.20 3.84
CA SER A 794 -3.93 41.05 3.93
C SER A 794 -4.71 42.25 3.39
N LYS A 795 -4.04 43.34 3.02
CA LYS A 795 -4.70 44.53 2.47
C LYS A 795 -5.21 44.24 1.04
N PRO A 796 -6.44 44.68 0.70
CA PRO A 796 -6.90 44.64 -0.69
C PRO A 796 -6.01 45.53 -1.57
N GLU A 797 -5.89 45.15 -2.85
CA GLU A 797 -5.21 45.95 -3.89
C GLU A 797 -6.04 47.15 -4.32
#